data_AF-B7FR14-F1
#
_entry.id   AF-B7FR14-F1
#
_cell.length_a   1.000
_cell.length_b   1.000
_cell.length_c   1.000
_cell.angle_alpha   90.00
_cell.angle_beta   90.00
_cell.angle_gamma   90.00
#
_symmetry.space_group_name_H-M   'P 1'
#
loop_
_entity.id
_entity.type
_entity.pdbx_description
1 polymer ?
#
loop_
_entity_poly.entity_id
_entity_poly.type
_entity_poly.pdbx_seq_one_letter_code
_entity_poly.pdbx_strand_id
1 'polypeptide(L)'
;MRRLCLFDATTKSTSEKLVFVLLVFQILSPGFAWIASDSRLPNSKLTWRDSHSTTPARTSHLASTPFEADLYDNPFNENTNKPSTAVPKDTKLVLGVNKYSHDTTICAADASSGQVLFAVAKERLSRKKHDAGNVATAVEACLEALDLDLDSIEHVVVNNHHHRVLPREVNVRHMEWECGLSINGGVEDGYDDPENLLPDARHHELSHHLAHAYSTAAQAPFDKGLCVVMDGMGEPLRTMLRAQETKDETYTSDFSFGFDTFQCVPSNVIEQSQLSYFDWREAESVYVFEKKERTIDLRPVWKRFTPEHSPPSLYNHGFENMDSVGALYSRASSHIFGDWNACGKVMGLAPWALHEWTDSRGAKLAPVVHNSPILQGKLYEDDGLHIDRNLLEGQPLISRNDPDIFNDDGTRRKRYDFDDNADKETLLDVDENDEYGENREETTKVEERIPIRVALDAIALASRMQIDLETVVMDFVAHMKAQTGETNLCLAGGVALNSVLNGRLARELGFAQTFISPYPGDDGIAVGCCAFGLFGNDRLDQIASTKARSGPARPAVWSQPLSPYLGPDASEAAIKAAIETAAPWLEVESIRNVDQRLQKMAEEVESGGVVAWYHSRSELGPRALGHRSILADPRKKGLVRFVNEKVKSRESFRPFAPSVLAEEASNWFDLGPSVLPDDQNVSPFMSMTAIVHESKRARIPAVTHVDGSSRLQTVTSTAEPLYHLFISKFFALTGIPMILNTSFNTLPSEPIVESPRDAIRSFLYSMGAIEMLVMGDYVIKRKPPNLRKLLGEVSKSGEMQVEPGCPIRAGPATFESSFALEAGVQAEEEIETVTRVRMPDRPTFSEKKAWFPLLDDLEGELLSVCDGTNTMNDIMVQYTPLPEGQDKIGKEDVEEAQTLLQNIVYRLVRLYEHTLISW
;
A
#
# COMPACT_ATOMS: atom_id res chain seq x y z
N MET A 1 -30.61 26.22 4.01
CA MET A 1 -31.40 26.72 5.17
C MET A 1 -32.05 28.08 4.89
N ARG A 2 -33.25 28.10 4.33
CA ARG A 2 -34.16 29.27 4.37
C ARG A 2 -35.60 28.75 4.42
N ARG A 3 -36.35 29.26 5.41
CA ARG A 3 -37.80 29.11 5.67
C ARG A 3 -38.28 27.75 6.22
N LEU A 4 -38.65 27.69 7.50
CA LEU A 4 -40.04 27.87 7.95
C LEU A 4 -40.19 27.71 9.48
N CYS A 5 -41.16 28.47 10.00
CA CYS A 5 -41.94 28.28 11.22
C CYS A 5 -41.46 28.89 12.55
N LEU A 6 -41.88 30.15 12.71
CA LEU A 6 -42.33 30.80 13.95
C LEU A 6 -43.56 30.09 14.55
N PHE A 7 -43.63 29.99 15.88
CA PHE A 7 -44.88 30.18 16.63
C PHE A 7 -44.61 30.86 17.97
N ASP A 8 -45.51 31.80 18.28
CA ASP A 8 -45.40 32.91 19.23
C ASP A 8 -45.96 32.55 20.62
N ALA A 9 -45.48 33.25 21.63
CA ALA A 9 -45.70 33.00 23.06
C ALA A 9 -46.65 34.03 23.69
N THR A 10 -47.47 33.63 24.69
CA THR A 10 -48.12 34.57 25.61
C THR A 10 -48.14 34.08 27.08
N THR A 11 -47.11 34.55 27.81
CA THR A 11 -47.12 35.24 29.12
C THR A 11 -47.65 34.62 30.43
N LYS A 12 -46.67 34.43 31.36
CA LYS A 12 -46.54 34.87 32.79
C LYS A 12 -47.49 34.24 33.85
N SER A 13 -47.06 33.79 35.05
CA SER A 13 -45.89 34.19 35.86
C SER A 13 -45.39 33.12 36.87
N THR A 14 -44.13 33.32 37.27
CA THR A 14 -43.46 33.12 38.57
C THR A 14 -42.92 31.74 39.03
N SER A 15 -41.60 31.79 39.29
CA SER A 15 -40.74 31.06 40.25
C SER A 15 -40.39 29.60 39.99
N GLU A 16 -39.34 29.37 39.20
CA GLU A 16 -38.05 28.71 39.56
C GLU A 16 -37.15 28.68 38.31
N LYS A 17 -35.96 29.31 38.35
CA LYS A 17 -35.14 29.61 37.16
C LYS A 17 -33.99 28.62 36.96
N LEU A 18 -34.12 27.90 35.84
CA LEU A 18 -33.09 27.29 35.00
C LEU A 18 -32.03 28.32 34.54
N VAL A 19 -30.77 27.92 34.46
CA VAL A 19 -29.71 28.62 33.70
C VAL A 19 -29.41 27.80 32.45
N PHE A 20 -30.03 28.19 31.34
CA PHE A 20 -29.65 27.80 29.99
C PHE A 20 -29.77 29.05 29.10
N VAL A 21 -28.60 29.55 28.68
CA VAL A 21 -28.29 30.19 27.38
C VAL A 21 -28.80 31.61 27.06
N LEU A 22 -27.80 32.41 26.64
CA LEU A 22 -27.76 33.63 25.82
C LEU A 22 -27.94 35.01 26.47
N LEU A 23 -26.84 35.77 26.51
CA LEU A 23 -26.77 37.03 25.77
C LEU A 23 -25.33 37.45 25.44
N VAL A 24 -25.10 37.63 24.14
CA VAL A 24 -23.98 38.32 23.54
C VAL A 24 -24.33 39.82 23.44
N PHE A 25 -23.32 40.67 23.58
CA PHE A 25 -23.07 41.97 22.91
C PHE A 25 -23.10 43.31 23.69
N GLN A 26 -21.99 44.01 23.46
CA GLN A 26 -21.65 45.45 23.56
C GLN A 26 -21.31 45.96 24.97
N ILE A 27 -20.10 46.52 25.20
CA ILE A 27 -19.50 47.75 24.61
C ILE A 27 -17.95 47.54 24.51
N LEU A 28 -17.33 47.47 23.33
CA LEU A 28 -16.67 48.52 22.51
C LEU A 28 -15.31 49.08 23.03
N SER A 29 -14.23 48.50 22.48
CA SER A 29 -13.11 49.11 21.69
C SER A 29 -12.20 50.23 22.28
N PRO A 30 -10.99 50.50 21.72
CA PRO A 30 -10.32 49.91 20.54
C PRO A 30 -8.81 49.54 20.74
N GLY A 31 -8.25 48.72 19.83
CA GLY A 31 -6.80 48.53 19.72
C GLY A 31 -6.36 47.58 18.61
N PHE A 32 -6.18 48.13 17.41
CA PHE A 32 -5.51 47.60 16.22
C PHE A 32 -6.23 46.63 15.27
N ALA A 33 -6.01 46.91 13.99
CA ALA A 33 -6.94 46.77 12.89
C ALA A 33 -6.34 45.95 11.74
N TRP A 34 -7.24 45.23 11.09
CA TRP A 34 -7.13 44.66 9.76
C TRP A 34 -6.70 45.69 8.70
N ILE A 35 -5.79 45.29 7.80
CA ILE A 35 -5.69 45.84 6.44
C ILE A 35 -6.18 44.76 5.48
N ALA A 36 -7.27 45.08 4.80
CA ALA A 36 -7.80 44.38 3.65
C ALA A 36 -7.04 44.78 2.38
N SER A 37 -6.91 43.86 1.42
CA SER A 37 -6.66 44.20 0.01
C SER A 37 -7.77 43.64 -0.89
N ASP A 38 -8.80 44.47 -1.03
CA ASP A 38 -9.55 44.83 -2.25
C ASP A 38 -9.85 43.73 -3.30
N SER A 39 -11.01 43.08 -3.14
CA SER A 39 -11.72 42.40 -4.23
C SER A 39 -12.60 43.40 -4.99
N ARG A 40 -12.05 44.04 -6.03
CA ARG A 40 -12.81 44.71 -7.08
C ARG A 40 -12.40 44.18 -8.44
N LEU A 41 -13.13 43.17 -8.93
CA LEU A 41 -13.14 42.79 -10.34
C LEU A 41 -14.48 43.17 -10.98
N PRO A 42 -14.51 43.55 -12.28
CA PRO A 42 -15.61 44.27 -12.87
C PRO A 42 -16.72 43.33 -13.35
N ASN A 43 -17.95 43.85 -13.31
CA ASN A 43 -19.06 43.38 -14.14
C ASN A 43 -18.61 43.23 -15.60
N SER A 44 -18.44 42.01 -16.08
CA SER A 44 -18.59 41.71 -17.50
C SER A 44 -19.61 40.58 -17.66
N LYS A 45 -20.74 40.94 -18.25
CA LYS A 45 -21.72 40.01 -18.79
C LYS A 45 -21.02 39.24 -19.90
N LEU A 46 -20.69 37.97 -19.67
CA LEU A 46 -20.44 37.03 -20.77
C LEU A 46 -21.73 36.26 -21.02
N THR A 47 -22.41 36.71 -22.06
CA THR A 47 -23.59 36.10 -22.67
C THR A 47 -23.26 34.69 -23.15
N TRP A 48 -24.08 33.73 -22.74
CA TRP A 48 -24.24 32.44 -23.41
C TRP A 48 -24.51 32.69 -24.90
N ARG A 49 -23.62 32.19 -25.76
CA ARG A 49 -23.88 32.03 -27.19
C ARG A 49 -23.97 30.55 -27.48
N ASP A 50 -25.19 30.10 -27.76
CA ASP A 50 -25.44 28.95 -28.61
C ASP A 50 -24.63 29.10 -29.90
N SER A 51 -23.80 28.11 -30.21
CA SER A 51 -23.35 27.87 -31.58
C SER A 51 -23.36 26.38 -31.83
N HIS A 52 -24.47 25.91 -32.40
CA HIS A 52 -24.50 24.72 -33.23
C HIS A 52 -23.42 24.84 -34.32
N SER A 53 -22.43 23.95 -34.28
CA SER A 53 -21.43 23.76 -35.32
C SER A 53 -21.12 22.27 -35.41
N THR A 54 -21.88 21.60 -36.26
CA THR A 54 -21.60 20.26 -36.79
C THR A 54 -20.28 20.27 -37.54
N THR A 55 -19.24 19.61 -37.01
CA THR A 55 -18.18 18.79 -37.66
C THR A 55 -17.01 18.64 -36.66
N PRO A 56 -16.52 17.43 -36.33
CA PRO A 56 -15.41 17.26 -35.40
C PRO A 56 -14.10 17.63 -36.09
N ALA A 57 -13.44 18.69 -35.61
CA ALA A 57 -12.05 18.96 -35.95
C ALA A 57 -11.16 18.06 -35.09
N ARG A 58 -10.39 17.19 -35.75
CA ARG A 58 -9.21 16.54 -35.15
C ARG A 58 -8.26 17.63 -34.66
N THR A 59 -8.11 17.79 -33.36
CA THR A 59 -7.00 18.54 -32.76
C THR A 59 -6.40 17.68 -31.67
N SER A 60 -5.22 17.16 -32.00
CA SER A 60 -4.24 16.55 -31.11
C SER A 60 -3.82 17.49 -29.97
N HIS A 61 -3.67 16.92 -28.78
CA HIS A 61 -2.93 17.45 -27.62
C HIS A 61 -3.39 18.80 -27.03
N LEU A 62 -4.28 18.76 -26.02
CA LEU A 62 -4.41 19.76 -24.94
C LEU A 62 -5.00 19.03 -23.71
N ALA A 63 -4.20 18.66 -22.69
CA ALA A 63 -3.68 19.48 -21.58
C ALA A 63 -4.61 19.48 -20.33
N SER A 64 -4.49 18.45 -19.49
CA SER A 64 -4.98 18.40 -18.09
C SER A 64 -3.91 17.80 -17.17
N THR A 65 -2.87 18.58 -16.85
CA THR A 65 -2.06 18.56 -15.61
C THR A 65 -0.90 19.55 -15.77
N PRO A 66 -0.36 20.16 -14.69
CA PRO A 66 0.81 21.04 -14.75
C PRO A 66 2.15 20.27 -14.84
N PHE A 67 2.12 19.03 -15.34
CA PHE A 67 3.32 18.29 -15.72
C PHE A 67 3.70 18.69 -17.15
N GLU A 68 4.85 19.34 -17.28
CA GLU A 68 5.40 19.81 -18.56
C GLU A 68 5.54 18.65 -19.55
N ALA A 69 4.76 18.70 -20.62
CA ALA A 69 4.74 17.74 -21.72
C ALA A 69 6.01 17.78 -22.60
N ASP A 70 6.96 18.66 -22.30
CA ASP A 70 8.16 18.91 -23.12
C ASP A 70 9.28 17.88 -22.89
N LEU A 71 9.06 16.86 -22.03
CA LEU A 71 9.97 15.73 -21.81
C LEU A 71 9.61 14.45 -22.60
N TYR A 72 8.57 14.50 -23.44
CA TYR A 72 8.10 13.35 -24.24
C TYR A 72 8.23 13.51 -25.75
N ASP A 73 8.88 14.57 -26.24
CA ASP A 73 9.29 14.62 -27.65
C ASP A 73 10.49 13.68 -27.85
N ASN A 74 10.21 12.48 -28.36
CA ASN A 74 11.21 11.52 -28.80
C ASN A 74 11.70 11.91 -30.20
N PRO A 75 12.93 12.44 -30.40
CA PRO A 75 13.38 12.85 -31.72
C PRO A 75 13.99 11.69 -32.51
N PHE A 76 13.51 10.45 -32.35
CA PHE A 76 14.02 9.29 -33.10
C PHE A 76 12.94 8.25 -33.47
N ASN A 77 12.66 8.23 -34.78
CA ASN A 77 12.12 7.16 -35.61
C ASN A 77 10.69 6.63 -35.40
N GLU A 78 9.80 7.10 -36.28
CA GLU A 78 8.66 6.39 -36.82
C GLU A 78 9.11 5.08 -37.53
N ASN A 79 9.24 4.00 -36.75
CA ASN A 79 9.16 2.57 -37.11
C ASN A 79 10.14 1.78 -36.23
N THR A 80 9.68 1.31 -35.07
CA THR A 80 10.04 0.06 -34.35
C THR A 80 9.98 0.24 -32.83
N ASN A 81 8.80 0.24 -32.22
CA ASN A 81 8.60 -0.22 -30.83
C ASN A 81 7.10 -0.29 -30.54
N LYS A 82 6.44 -1.35 -31.01
CA LYS A 82 5.13 -1.69 -30.43
C LYS A 82 5.36 -2.19 -29.00
N PRO A 83 4.49 -1.86 -28.03
CA PRO A 83 4.52 -2.47 -26.70
C PRO A 83 4.58 -4.00 -26.82
N SER A 84 5.31 -4.66 -25.91
CA SER A 84 5.39 -6.13 -25.86
C SER A 84 4.01 -6.78 -25.65
N THR A 85 3.11 -6.05 -24.99
CA THR A 85 1.72 -6.42 -24.69
C THR A 85 0.72 -5.93 -25.74
N ALA A 86 1.18 -5.33 -26.85
CA ALA A 86 0.30 -4.83 -27.89
C ALA A 86 -0.55 -5.96 -28.50
N VAL A 87 -1.84 -5.69 -28.67
CA VAL A 87 -2.80 -6.63 -29.26
C VAL A 87 -3.31 -6.13 -30.62
N PRO A 88 -4.01 -6.96 -31.42
CA PRO A 88 -4.63 -6.49 -32.66
C PRO A 88 -5.57 -5.29 -32.42
N LYS A 89 -5.54 -4.29 -33.31
CA LYS A 89 -6.33 -3.04 -33.16
C LYS A 89 -7.86 -3.25 -33.17
N ASP A 90 -8.32 -4.39 -33.67
CA ASP A 90 -9.73 -4.80 -33.66
C ASP A 90 -10.15 -5.55 -32.39
N THR A 91 -9.23 -5.78 -31.46
CA THR A 91 -9.53 -6.37 -30.13
C THR A 91 -10.57 -5.52 -29.41
N LYS A 92 -11.60 -6.17 -28.89
CA LYS A 92 -12.63 -5.54 -28.04
C LYS A 92 -12.42 -5.92 -26.59
N LEU A 93 -12.57 -4.96 -25.69
CA LEU A 93 -12.29 -5.14 -24.27
C LEU A 93 -13.57 -5.20 -23.44
N VAL A 94 -13.57 -6.13 -22.49
CA VAL A 94 -14.41 -6.07 -21.28
C VAL A 94 -13.55 -5.51 -20.15
N LEU A 95 -13.92 -4.36 -19.63
CA LEU A 95 -13.22 -3.67 -18.55
C LEU A 95 -13.97 -3.85 -17.23
N GLY A 96 -13.33 -4.47 -16.24
CA GLY A 96 -13.78 -4.46 -14.86
C GLY A 96 -13.10 -3.32 -14.10
N VAL A 97 -13.87 -2.61 -13.26
CA VAL A 97 -13.40 -1.42 -12.55
C VAL A 97 -13.88 -1.43 -11.10
N ASN A 98 -12.96 -1.21 -10.17
CA ASN A 98 -13.25 -0.75 -8.81
C ASN A 98 -12.90 0.75 -8.75
N LYS A 99 -13.88 1.63 -8.55
CA LYS A 99 -13.65 3.09 -8.57
C LYS A 99 -14.34 3.82 -7.42
N TYR A 100 -13.78 4.99 -7.06
CA TYR A 100 -14.29 5.90 -6.03
C TYR A 100 -14.26 5.39 -4.58
N SER A 101 -13.85 4.14 -4.35
CA SER A 101 -13.40 3.65 -3.05
C SER A 101 -11.87 3.53 -3.03
N HIS A 102 -11.33 3.24 -1.85
CA HIS A 102 -9.93 2.80 -1.69
C HIS A 102 -9.61 1.58 -2.58
N ASP A 103 -8.32 1.36 -2.80
CA ASP A 103 -7.81 0.25 -3.64
C ASP A 103 -8.40 0.25 -5.07
N THR A 104 -8.50 1.46 -5.65
CA THR A 104 -8.96 1.65 -7.03
C THR A 104 -8.11 0.80 -7.98
N THR A 105 -8.78 -0.02 -8.80
CA THR A 105 -8.15 -1.07 -9.62
C THR A 105 -8.91 -1.25 -10.92
N ILE A 106 -8.21 -1.63 -11.99
CA ILE A 106 -8.82 -2.04 -13.26
C ILE A 106 -8.35 -3.42 -13.70
N CYS A 107 -9.19 -4.09 -14.49
CA CYS A 107 -8.87 -5.35 -15.16
C CYS A 107 -9.50 -5.36 -16.56
N ALA A 108 -8.68 -5.54 -17.60
CA ALA A 108 -9.12 -5.58 -18.99
C ALA A 108 -8.88 -6.98 -19.58
N ALA A 109 -9.91 -7.53 -20.20
CA ALA A 109 -9.86 -8.79 -20.91
C ALA A 109 -10.37 -8.66 -22.35
N ASP A 110 -9.82 -9.47 -23.24
CA ASP A 110 -10.36 -9.63 -24.60
C ASP A 110 -11.76 -10.25 -24.54
N ALA A 111 -12.75 -9.53 -25.07
CA ALA A 111 -14.15 -9.93 -25.09
C ALA A 111 -14.39 -11.24 -25.85
N SER A 112 -13.54 -11.57 -26.83
CA SER A 112 -13.69 -12.74 -27.69
C SER A 112 -13.09 -14.00 -27.09
N SER A 113 -11.88 -13.90 -26.53
CA SER A 113 -11.14 -15.05 -25.97
C SER A 113 -11.34 -15.22 -24.46
N GLY A 114 -11.71 -14.14 -23.75
CA GLY A 114 -11.75 -14.09 -22.29
C GLY A 114 -10.37 -14.00 -21.63
N GLN A 115 -9.30 -13.87 -22.42
CA GLN A 115 -7.95 -13.71 -21.88
C GLN A 115 -7.83 -12.35 -21.18
N VAL A 116 -7.40 -12.36 -19.91
CA VAL A 116 -7.05 -11.12 -19.22
C VAL A 116 -5.74 -10.59 -19.79
N LEU A 117 -5.79 -9.39 -20.34
CA LEU A 117 -4.67 -8.76 -21.03
C LEU A 117 -3.91 -7.82 -20.12
N PHE A 118 -4.60 -7.14 -19.20
CA PHE A 118 -4.01 -6.14 -18.32
C PHE A 118 -4.79 -6.02 -17.01
N ALA A 119 -4.10 -5.83 -15.89
CA ALA A 119 -4.71 -5.49 -14.62
C ALA A 119 -3.70 -4.77 -13.72
N VAL A 120 -4.12 -3.69 -13.07
CA VAL A 120 -3.24 -2.88 -12.21
C VAL A 120 -4.04 -2.15 -11.14
N ALA A 121 -3.47 -2.07 -9.95
CA ALA A 121 -3.97 -1.21 -8.88
C ALA A 121 -3.43 0.22 -9.07
N LYS A 122 -4.30 1.23 -8.98
CA LYS A 122 -3.97 2.64 -9.22
C LYS A 122 -2.82 3.13 -8.34
N GLU A 123 -2.71 2.63 -7.10
CA GLU A 123 -1.60 2.97 -6.21
C GLU A 123 -0.22 2.71 -6.83
N ARG A 124 -0.09 1.70 -7.71
CA ARG A 124 1.17 1.39 -8.38
C ARG A 124 1.58 2.48 -9.36
N LEU A 125 0.61 3.15 -9.97
CA LEU A 125 0.81 4.22 -10.93
C LEU A 125 0.94 5.57 -10.22
N SER A 126 0.01 5.90 -9.32
CA SER A 126 -0.03 7.19 -8.61
C SER A 126 1.00 7.29 -7.48
N ARG A 127 1.62 6.17 -7.10
CA ARG A 127 2.61 6.04 -6.01
C ARG A 127 2.06 6.41 -4.63
N LYS A 128 0.74 6.51 -4.47
CA LYS A 128 0.04 6.68 -3.20
C LYS A 128 -0.65 5.38 -2.80
N LYS A 129 -0.33 4.84 -1.62
CA LYS A 129 -0.99 3.62 -1.12
C LYS A 129 -2.50 3.81 -0.98
N HIS A 130 -3.24 2.76 -1.31
CA HIS A 130 -4.70 2.73 -1.19
C HIS A 130 -5.39 3.87 -1.93
N ASP A 131 -4.80 4.32 -3.05
CA ASP A 131 -5.35 5.46 -3.77
C ASP A 131 -6.76 5.17 -4.30
N ALA A 132 -7.57 6.22 -4.28
CA ALA A 132 -8.99 6.18 -4.54
C ALA A 132 -9.35 7.10 -5.72
N GLY A 133 -10.64 7.39 -5.89
CA GLY A 133 -11.12 8.40 -6.84
C GLY A 133 -11.24 7.89 -8.27
N ASN A 134 -10.95 8.77 -9.24
CA ASN A 134 -11.13 8.50 -10.66
C ASN A 134 -10.18 7.41 -11.20
N VAL A 135 -10.43 6.91 -12.42
CA VAL A 135 -9.67 5.79 -13.02
C VAL A 135 -8.94 6.14 -14.31
N ALA A 136 -8.89 7.43 -14.70
CA ALA A 136 -8.37 7.87 -15.99
C ALA A 136 -6.95 7.34 -16.25
N THR A 137 -6.01 7.62 -15.33
CA THR A 137 -4.61 7.18 -15.44
C THR A 137 -4.45 5.67 -15.58
N ALA A 138 -5.29 4.89 -14.89
CA ALA A 138 -5.23 3.43 -14.97
C ALA A 138 -5.72 2.95 -16.35
N VAL A 139 -6.83 3.53 -16.85
CA VAL A 139 -7.37 3.22 -18.18
C VAL A 139 -6.41 3.62 -19.28
N GLU A 140 -5.78 4.79 -19.18
CA GLU A 140 -4.73 5.24 -20.11
C GLU A 140 -3.55 4.27 -20.14
N ALA A 141 -3.02 3.89 -18.97
CA ALA A 141 -1.92 2.93 -18.88
C ALA A 141 -2.30 1.57 -19.51
N CYS A 142 -3.55 1.14 -19.36
CA CYS A 142 -4.06 -0.07 -20.00
C CYS A 142 -4.11 0.06 -21.53
N LEU A 143 -4.69 1.15 -22.04
CA LEU A 143 -4.83 1.38 -23.47
C LEU A 143 -3.47 1.55 -24.16
N GLU A 144 -2.55 2.28 -23.54
CA GLU A 144 -1.17 2.44 -24.01
C GLU A 144 -0.43 1.10 -24.04
N ALA A 145 -0.50 0.31 -22.95
CA ALA A 145 0.16 -0.99 -22.90
C ALA A 145 -0.37 -1.97 -23.96
N LEU A 146 -1.66 -1.89 -24.28
CA LEU A 146 -2.29 -2.76 -25.27
C LEU A 146 -2.22 -2.20 -26.71
N ASP A 147 -1.70 -0.99 -26.90
CA ASP A 147 -1.76 -0.25 -28.17
C ASP A 147 -3.20 -0.19 -28.70
N LEU A 148 -4.15 0.25 -27.87
CA LEU A 148 -5.57 0.39 -28.19
C LEU A 148 -6.09 1.80 -27.90
N ASP A 149 -7.24 2.13 -28.47
CA ASP A 149 -7.94 3.41 -28.25
C ASP A 149 -9.21 3.18 -27.41
N LEU A 150 -9.81 4.25 -26.87
CA LEU A 150 -10.99 4.18 -26.01
C LEU A 150 -12.17 3.39 -26.62
N ASP A 151 -12.38 3.51 -27.94
CA ASP A 151 -13.42 2.79 -28.71
C ASP A 151 -13.23 1.26 -28.75
N SER A 152 -12.10 0.75 -28.26
CA SER A 152 -11.88 -0.69 -28.06
C SER A 152 -12.68 -1.24 -26.87
N ILE A 153 -13.06 -0.39 -25.91
CA ILE A 153 -13.80 -0.79 -24.71
C ILE A 153 -15.28 -0.92 -25.06
N GLU A 154 -15.76 -2.16 -25.13
CA GLU A 154 -17.16 -2.45 -25.51
C GLU A 154 -18.08 -2.46 -24.27
N HIS A 155 -17.59 -3.03 -23.17
CA HIS A 155 -18.37 -3.26 -21.97
C HIS A 155 -17.55 -2.97 -20.72
N VAL A 156 -18.14 -2.21 -19.80
CA VAL A 156 -17.56 -1.82 -18.53
C VAL A 156 -18.46 -2.34 -17.42
N VAL A 157 -17.88 -3.15 -16.54
CA VAL A 157 -18.53 -3.57 -15.29
C VAL A 157 -17.85 -2.86 -14.14
N VAL A 158 -18.62 -2.07 -13.39
CA VAL A 158 -18.11 -1.24 -12.29
C VAL A 158 -18.63 -1.73 -10.95
N ASN A 159 -17.85 -1.51 -9.90
CA ASN A 159 -18.29 -1.60 -8.52
C ASN A 159 -17.90 -0.34 -7.75
N ASN A 160 -18.77 0.05 -6.82
CA ASN A 160 -18.48 0.99 -5.75
C ASN A 160 -19.45 0.71 -4.59
N HIS A 161 -18.93 0.21 -3.48
CA HIS A 161 -19.78 -0.17 -2.35
C HIS A 161 -20.30 1.02 -1.52
N HIS A 162 -19.80 2.24 -1.73
CA HIS A 162 -20.29 3.41 -1.00
C HIS A 162 -21.59 3.96 -1.59
N HIS A 163 -21.73 3.95 -2.92
CA HIS A 163 -22.88 4.51 -3.62
C HIS A 163 -22.97 4.00 -5.05
N ARG A 164 -24.19 4.09 -5.61
CA ARG A 164 -24.46 3.80 -7.02
C ARG A 164 -23.60 4.67 -7.94
N VAL A 165 -22.93 4.04 -8.89
CA VAL A 165 -22.23 4.77 -9.96
C VAL A 165 -23.28 5.21 -11.00
N LEU A 166 -23.77 6.44 -10.86
CA LEU A 166 -24.83 6.95 -11.75
C LEU A 166 -24.30 7.33 -13.15
N PRO A 167 -25.16 7.29 -14.19
CA PRO A 167 -24.83 7.79 -15.53
C PRO A 167 -24.43 9.26 -15.55
N ARG A 168 -23.58 9.65 -16.50
CA ARG A 168 -22.98 11.00 -16.61
C ARG A 168 -24.01 12.12 -16.50
N GLU A 169 -25.16 12.02 -17.18
CA GLU A 169 -26.17 13.10 -17.20
C GLU A 169 -26.75 13.42 -15.81
N VAL A 170 -26.66 12.45 -14.89
CA VAL A 170 -27.14 12.55 -13.50
C VAL A 170 -25.97 12.78 -12.53
N ASN A 171 -24.77 12.31 -12.88
CA ASN A 171 -23.63 12.21 -11.98
C ASN A 171 -22.73 13.45 -11.93
N VAL A 172 -22.71 14.31 -12.96
CA VAL A 172 -21.85 15.52 -12.98
C VAL A 172 -22.03 16.41 -11.75
N ARG A 173 -23.25 16.51 -11.19
CA ARG A 173 -23.51 17.30 -9.97
C ARG A 173 -23.13 16.58 -8.66
N HIS A 174 -23.00 15.25 -8.69
CA HIS A 174 -22.62 14.44 -7.53
C HIS A 174 -21.09 14.31 -7.43
N MET A 175 -20.38 14.27 -8.57
CA MET A 175 -18.91 14.26 -8.62
C MET A 175 -18.29 15.50 -7.94
N GLU A 176 -18.86 16.70 -8.12
CA GLU A 176 -18.41 17.92 -7.39
C GLU A 176 -18.52 17.78 -5.87
N TRP A 177 -19.53 17.04 -5.39
CA TRP A 177 -19.76 16.80 -3.96
C TRP A 177 -18.81 15.73 -3.41
N GLU A 178 -18.53 14.68 -4.19
CA GLU A 178 -17.57 13.61 -3.86
C GLU A 178 -16.13 14.15 -3.76
N CYS A 179 -15.72 15.00 -4.71
CA CYS A 179 -14.46 15.74 -4.65
C CYS A 179 -14.42 16.69 -3.44
N GLY A 180 -15.52 17.40 -3.17
CA GLY A 180 -15.63 18.40 -2.10
C GLY A 180 -15.58 17.82 -0.68
N LEU A 181 -15.82 16.53 -0.50
CA LEU A 181 -15.80 15.89 0.81
C LEU A 181 -14.43 15.33 1.21
N SER A 182 -13.45 15.25 0.30
CA SER A 182 -12.16 14.57 0.52
C SER A 182 -12.30 13.10 0.98
N ILE A 183 -13.53 12.53 0.98
CA ILE A 183 -13.85 11.28 1.66
C ILE A 183 -13.16 10.09 0.97
N ASN A 184 -13.00 10.13 -0.36
CA ASN A 184 -12.20 9.19 -1.17
C ASN A 184 -11.48 9.92 -2.31
N GLY A 185 -11.07 11.17 -2.09
CA GLY A 185 -10.39 11.98 -3.09
C GLY A 185 -9.07 11.32 -3.50
N GLY A 186 -9.05 10.73 -4.69
CA GLY A 186 -7.82 10.34 -5.36
C GLY A 186 -6.88 11.54 -5.53
N VAL A 187 -5.59 11.29 -5.78
CA VAL A 187 -4.65 12.39 -6.08
C VAL A 187 -4.86 13.03 -7.44
N GLU A 188 -5.69 12.42 -8.29
CA GLU A 188 -5.90 12.83 -9.66
C GLU A 188 -7.15 13.71 -9.80
N ASP A 189 -6.99 14.81 -10.55
CA ASP A 189 -8.08 15.59 -11.13
C ASP A 189 -8.68 14.85 -12.34
N GLY A 190 -9.68 15.41 -13.04
CA GLY A 190 -10.18 14.80 -14.30
C GLY A 190 -11.35 13.82 -14.14
N TYR A 191 -12.26 14.05 -13.20
CA TYR A 191 -13.46 13.22 -13.03
C TYR A 191 -14.39 13.26 -14.25
N ASP A 192 -14.29 14.29 -15.08
CA ASP A 192 -15.01 14.43 -16.35
C ASP A 192 -14.25 13.91 -17.58
N ASP A 193 -13.07 13.33 -17.39
CA ASP A 193 -12.26 12.78 -18.48
C ASP A 193 -12.94 11.57 -19.16
N PRO A 194 -12.84 11.44 -20.49
CA PRO A 194 -13.40 10.30 -21.23
C PRO A 194 -12.95 8.94 -20.70
N GLU A 195 -11.71 8.83 -20.24
CA GLU A 195 -11.09 7.62 -19.71
C GLU A 195 -11.66 7.23 -18.34
N ASN A 196 -12.16 8.19 -17.57
CA ASN A 196 -12.90 7.93 -16.34
C ASN A 196 -14.38 7.61 -16.59
N LEU A 197 -15.00 8.31 -17.55
CA LEU A 197 -16.43 8.22 -17.83
C LEU A 197 -16.82 7.07 -18.74
N LEU A 198 -15.95 6.70 -19.68
CA LEU A 198 -16.11 5.63 -20.66
C LEU A 198 -17.46 5.75 -21.43
N PRO A 199 -17.75 6.91 -22.05
CA PRO A 199 -19.10 7.28 -22.48
C PRO A 199 -19.69 6.38 -23.58
N ASP A 200 -18.85 5.82 -24.45
CA ASP A 200 -19.27 5.00 -25.58
C ASP A 200 -19.39 3.51 -25.26
N ALA A 201 -18.94 3.10 -24.07
CA ALA A 201 -19.03 1.71 -23.61
C ALA A 201 -20.39 1.42 -22.98
N ARG A 202 -20.82 0.15 -23.04
CA ARG A 202 -21.94 -0.32 -22.22
C ARG A 202 -21.53 -0.34 -20.76
N HIS A 203 -22.32 0.26 -19.86
CA HIS A 203 -22.07 0.22 -18.41
C HIS A 203 -22.97 -0.79 -17.71
N HIS A 204 -22.40 -1.48 -16.73
CA HIS A 204 -23.09 -2.38 -15.82
C HIS A 204 -22.48 -2.28 -14.44
N GLU A 205 -23.29 -2.29 -13.39
CA GLU A 205 -22.83 -2.22 -12.00
C GLU A 205 -23.10 -3.54 -11.27
N LEU A 206 -22.14 -3.97 -10.46
CA LEU A 206 -22.18 -5.23 -9.71
C LEU A 206 -22.09 -4.95 -8.21
N SER A 207 -22.88 -5.64 -7.38
CA SER A 207 -22.77 -5.52 -5.92
C SER A 207 -21.42 -6.00 -5.39
N HIS A 208 -21.00 -5.44 -4.27
CA HIS A 208 -19.64 -5.58 -3.76
C HIS A 208 -19.26 -7.04 -3.42
N HIS A 209 -20.03 -7.72 -2.57
CA HIS A 209 -19.71 -9.11 -2.23
C HIS A 209 -19.87 -10.06 -3.42
N LEU A 210 -20.73 -9.74 -4.38
CA LEU A 210 -20.88 -10.54 -5.59
C LEU A 210 -19.63 -10.39 -6.48
N ALA A 211 -19.10 -9.16 -6.61
CA ALA A 211 -17.83 -8.92 -7.29
C ALA A 211 -16.66 -9.68 -6.64
N HIS A 212 -16.56 -9.65 -5.30
CA HIS A 212 -15.59 -10.49 -4.56
C HIS A 212 -15.74 -11.97 -4.91
N ALA A 213 -16.97 -12.50 -4.90
CA ALA A 213 -17.22 -13.90 -5.20
C ALA A 213 -16.80 -14.29 -6.63
N TYR A 214 -17.09 -13.45 -7.62
CA TYR A 214 -16.62 -13.65 -9.00
C TYR A 214 -15.10 -13.59 -9.12
N SER A 215 -14.44 -12.70 -8.36
CA SER A 215 -12.98 -12.53 -8.42
C SER A 215 -12.22 -13.81 -8.07
N THR A 216 -12.80 -14.68 -7.25
CA THR A 216 -12.17 -15.94 -6.81
C THR A 216 -12.78 -17.16 -7.51
N ALA A 217 -14.11 -17.28 -7.56
CA ALA A 217 -14.78 -18.46 -8.10
C ALA A 217 -14.53 -18.65 -9.60
N ALA A 218 -14.49 -17.57 -10.39
CA ALA A 218 -14.29 -17.65 -11.83
C ALA A 218 -12.93 -18.25 -12.22
N GLN A 219 -11.89 -18.03 -11.40
CA GLN A 219 -10.53 -18.49 -11.67
C GLN A 219 -10.06 -19.65 -10.76
N ALA A 220 -10.95 -20.16 -9.91
CA ALA A 220 -10.63 -21.32 -9.07
C ALA A 220 -10.12 -22.51 -9.92
N PRO A 221 -9.13 -23.30 -9.46
CA PRO A 221 -8.60 -24.44 -10.21
C PRO A 221 -9.55 -25.66 -10.26
N PHE A 222 -10.81 -25.49 -9.84
CA PHE A 222 -11.84 -26.51 -9.78
C PHE A 222 -13.18 -25.96 -10.26
N ASP A 223 -14.06 -26.87 -10.71
CA ASP A 223 -15.31 -26.50 -11.37
C ASP A 223 -16.43 -26.15 -10.40
N LYS A 224 -16.40 -26.62 -9.15
CA LYS A 224 -17.44 -26.31 -8.17
C LYS A 224 -16.91 -26.23 -6.75
N GLY A 225 -17.55 -25.42 -5.93
CA GLY A 225 -17.21 -25.29 -4.52
C GLY A 225 -18.00 -24.23 -3.76
N LEU A 226 -17.62 -24.09 -2.50
CA LEU A 226 -18.07 -23.04 -1.60
C LEU A 226 -17.21 -21.79 -1.79
N CYS A 227 -17.82 -20.62 -1.94
CA CYS A 227 -17.11 -19.34 -1.95
C CYS A 227 -17.57 -18.51 -0.74
N VAL A 228 -16.64 -18.16 0.14
CA VAL A 228 -16.90 -17.39 1.36
C VAL A 228 -16.26 -16.01 1.22
N VAL A 229 -17.09 -14.97 1.31
CA VAL A 229 -16.68 -13.56 1.28
C VAL A 229 -16.80 -13.00 2.69
N MET A 230 -15.67 -12.56 3.24
CA MET A 230 -15.57 -11.94 4.56
C MET A 230 -14.87 -10.61 4.42
N ASP A 231 -15.63 -9.53 4.59
CA ASP A 231 -15.12 -8.19 4.40
C ASP A 231 -15.46 -7.26 5.55
N GLY A 232 -14.90 -6.06 5.52
CA GLY A 232 -15.24 -5.06 6.53
C GLY A 232 -16.62 -4.45 6.31
N MET A 233 -17.02 -4.17 5.08
CA MET A 233 -18.38 -3.78 4.74
C MET A 233 -18.63 -3.91 3.25
N GLY A 234 -19.85 -4.29 2.86
CA GLY A 234 -20.27 -4.31 1.46
C GLY A 234 -21.42 -3.35 1.14
N GLU A 235 -22.29 -3.80 0.23
CA GLU A 235 -23.34 -2.98 -0.34
C GLU A 235 -24.40 -2.57 0.71
N PRO A 236 -24.97 -1.35 0.64
CA PRO A 236 -26.16 -1.01 1.40
C PRO A 236 -27.39 -1.83 0.97
N LEU A 237 -28.12 -2.34 1.95
CA LEU A 237 -29.35 -3.11 1.75
C LEU A 237 -30.39 -2.30 0.97
N ARG A 238 -30.54 -1.00 1.28
CA ARG A 238 -31.47 -0.12 0.54
C ARG A 238 -31.13 -0.01 -0.93
N THR A 239 -29.85 -0.02 -1.31
CA THR A 239 -29.43 0.00 -2.72
C THR A 239 -29.92 -1.24 -3.44
N MET A 240 -29.70 -2.42 -2.85
CA MET A 240 -30.13 -3.70 -3.43
C MET A 240 -31.65 -3.81 -3.53
N LEU A 241 -32.37 -3.46 -2.47
CA LEU A 241 -33.84 -3.46 -2.46
C LEU A 241 -34.40 -2.50 -3.51
N ARG A 242 -33.88 -1.27 -3.58
CA ARG A 242 -34.34 -0.28 -4.55
C ARG A 242 -34.10 -0.74 -5.99
N ALA A 243 -32.95 -1.34 -6.28
CA ALA A 243 -32.68 -1.87 -7.61
C ALA A 243 -33.66 -2.99 -7.99
N GLN A 244 -33.98 -3.88 -7.05
CA GLN A 244 -34.97 -4.94 -7.24
C GLN A 244 -36.39 -4.38 -7.45
N GLU A 245 -36.82 -3.43 -6.62
CA GLU A 245 -38.14 -2.76 -6.70
C GLU A 245 -38.33 -2.01 -8.03
N THR A 246 -37.28 -1.31 -8.46
CA THR A 246 -37.29 -0.51 -9.70
C THR A 246 -36.99 -1.33 -10.96
N LYS A 247 -36.62 -2.62 -10.80
CA LYS A 247 -36.19 -3.51 -11.89
C LYS A 247 -35.04 -2.90 -12.71
N ASP A 248 -34.05 -2.38 -12.01
CA ASP A 248 -32.89 -1.75 -12.63
C ASP A 248 -32.03 -2.79 -13.37
N GLU A 249 -32.04 -2.74 -14.70
CA GLU A 249 -31.26 -3.65 -15.55
C GLU A 249 -29.76 -3.27 -15.63
N THR A 250 -29.37 -2.10 -15.10
CA THR A 250 -27.98 -1.62 -15.10
C THR A 250 -27.22 -2.03 -13.84
N TYR A 251 -27.89 -2.63 -12.87
CA TYR A 251 -27.32 -3.04 -11.59
C TYR A 251 -27.66 -4.50 -11.28
N THR A 252 -26.68 -5.26 -10.82
CA THR A 252 -26.87 -6.66 -10.42
C THR A 252 -26.37 -6.89 -9.02
N SER A 253 -27.21 -7.48 -8.18
CA SER A 253 -26.83 -7.94 -6.85
C SER A 253 -27.36 -9.34 -6.58
N ASP A 254 -27.06 -9.83 -5.39
CA ASP A 254 -27.61 -11.08 -4.86
C ASP A 254 -29.14 -11.11 -4.88
N PHE A 255 -29.81 -9.96 -4.75
CA PHE A 255 -31.27 -9.90 -4.73
C PHE A 255 -31.87 -10.08 -6.12
N SER A 256 -31.05 -9.97 -7.17
CA SER A 256 -31.42 -10.34 -8.53
C SER A 256 -31.71 -11.83 -8.68
N PHE A 257 -31.27 -12.70 -7.75
CA PHE A 257 -31.65 -14.11 -7.71
C PHE A 257 -33.03 -14.36 -7.08
N GLY A 258 -33.60 -13.37 -6.41
CA GLY A 258 -34.77 -13.50 -5.54
C GLY A 258 -34.36 -13.57 -4.07
N PHE A 259 -34.94 -12.69 -3.25
CA PHE A 259 -34.58 -12.56 -1.83
C PHE A 259 -34.87 -13.83 -1.00
N ASP A 260 -35.86 -14.62 -1.42
CA ASP A 260 -36.27 -15.88 -0.81
C ASP A 260 -35.42 -17.09 -1.22
N THR A 261 -34.41 -16.89 -2.08
CA THR A 261 -33.58 -17.98 -2.63
C THR A 261 -32.35 -18.33 -1.79
N PHE A 262 -32.04 -17.52 -0.78
CA PHE A 262 -30.92 -17.73 0.13
C PHE A 262 -31.28 -17.24 1.54
N GLN A 263 -30.54 -17.70 2.54
CA GLN A 263 -30.78 -17.28 3.91
C GLN A 263 -30.19 -15.90 4.19
N CYS A 264 -30.99 -14.99 4.74
CA CYS A 264 -30.51 -13.73 5.31
C CYS A 264 -30.44 -13.82 6.83
N VAL A 265 -29.39 -13.25 7.42
CA VAL A 265 -29.26 -13.07 8.87
C VAL A 265 -29.12 -11.56 9.16
N PRO A 266 -30.02 -10.96 9.95
CA PRO A 266 -31.22 -11.58 10.53
C PRO A 266 -32.30 -11.88 9.48
N SER A 267 -33.12 -12.90 9.72
CA SER A 267 -34.19 -13.31 8.79
C SER A 267 -35.24 -12.23 8.50
N ASN A 268 -35.47 -11.32 9.45
CA ASN A 268 -36.38 -10.17 9.32
C ASN A 268 -35.67 -8.84 9.00
N VAL A 269 -34.47 -8.88 8.38
CA VAL A 269 -33.67 -7.68 8.08
C VAL A 269 -34.45 -6.58 7.32
N ILE A 270 -35.38 -6.96 6.42
CA ILE A 270 -36.19 -5.99 5.68
C ILE A 270 -37.06 -5.16 6.66
N GLU A 271 -37.76 -5.81 7.57
CA GLU A 271 -38.60 -5.15 8.57
C GLU A 271 -37.75 -4.26 9.49
N GLN A 272 -36.59 -4.76 9.94
CA GLN A 272 -35.67 -4.00 10.78
C GLN A 272 -35.12 -2.76 10.05
N SER A 273 -34.78 -2.88 8.76
CA SER A 273 -34.23 -1.79 7.95
C SER A 273 -35.22 -0.64 7.71
N GLN A 274 -36.52 -0.94 7.69
CA GLN A 274 -37.59 0.06 7.55
C GLN A 274 -37.79 0.88 8.84
N LEU A 275 -37.46 0.29 9.99
CA LEU A 275 -37.55 0.94 11.30
C LEU A 275 -36.27 1.69 11.67
N SER A 276 -35.15 1.38 11.00
CA SER A 276 -33.85 2.01 11.24
C SER A 276 -33.72 3.34 10.52
N TYR A 277 -33.15 4.33 11.21
CA TYR A 277 -32.76 5.59 10.58
C TYR A 277 -31.57 5.39 9.63
N PHE A 278 -30.58 4.59 10.06
CA PHE A 278 -29.39 4.22 9.29
C PHE A 278 -29.63 2.97 8.43
N ASP A 279 -28.78 2.76 7.42
CA ASP A 279 -28.90 1.60 6.52
C ASP A 279 -28.39 0.31 7.19
N TRP A 280 -28.53 -0.82 6.51
CA TRP A 280 -27.87 -2.08 6.80
C TRP A 280 -26.89 -2.39 5.69
N ARG A 281 -25.75 -3.00 6.01
CA ARG A 281 -24.70 -3.32 5.03
C ARG A 281 -24.42 -4.81 5.03
N GLU A 282 -23.97 -5.33 3.90
CA GLU A 282 -23.39 -6.67 3.84
C GLU A 282 -22.17 -6.76 4.80
N ALA A 283 -22.06 -7.87 5.53
CA ALA A 283 -20.95 -8.16 6.43
C ALA A 283 -20.20 -9.43 6.01
N GLU A 284 -20.90 -10.56 5.91
CA GLU A 284 -20.36 -11.82 5.39
C GLU A 284 -21.32 -12.45 4.39
N SER A 285 -20.80 -13.17 3.40
CA SER A 285 -21.61 -13.81 2.38
C SER A 285 -21.03 -15.14 1.94
N VAL A 286 -21.90 -16.08 1.61
CA VAL A 286 -21.53 -17.41 1.14
C VAL A 286 -22.29 -17.74 -0.12
N TYR A 287 -21.54 -18.28 -1.07
CA TYR A 287 -22.02 -18.70 -2.37
C TYR A 287 -21.64 -20.15 -2.61
N VAL A 288 -22.44 -20.82 -3.44
CA VAL A 288 -22.02 -22.05 -4.11
C VAL A 288 -21.84 -21.71 -5.58
N PHE A 289 -20.83 -22.27 -6.22
CA PHE A 289 -20.63 -22.06 -7.65
C PHE A 289 -20.42 -23.38 -8.39
N GLU A 290 -20.84 -23.38 -9.66
CA GLU A 290 -20.52 -24.41 -10.64
C GLU A 290 -20.15 -23.73 -11.97
N LYS A 291 -18.95 -24.03 -12.48
CA LYS A 291 -18.46 -23.57 -13.78
C LYS A 291 -19.06 -24.45 -14.87
N LYS A 292 -19.67 -23.79 -15.85
CA LYS A 292 -19.99 -24.39 -17.14
C LYS A 292 -18.97 -23.94 -18.16
N GLU A 293 -19.08 -24.47 -19.38
CA GLU A 293 -18.14 -24.15 -20.46
C GLU A 293 -17.98 -22.63 -20.67
N ARG A 294 -19.08 -21.85 -20.64
CA ARG A 294 -19.09 -20.42 -21.03
C ARG A 294 -19.77 -19.49 -20.01
N THR A 295 -20.28 -20.04 -18.92
CA THR A 295 -20.99 -19.31 -17.86
C THR A 295 -20.65 -19.91 -16.50
N ILE A 296 -20.83 -19.14 -15.43
CA ILE A 296 -20.65 -19.63 -14.06
C ILE A 296 -21.98 -19.50 -13.31
N ASP A 297 -22.49 -20.61 -12.78
CA ASP A 297 -23.67 -20.60 -11.91
C ASP A 297 -23.22 -20.31 -10.48
N LEU A 298 -22.90 -19.05 -10.21
CA LEU A 298 -22.56 -18.54 -8.87
C LEU A 298 -23.83 -18.06 -8.18
N ARG A 299 -24.23 -18.73 -7.09
CA ARG A 299 -25.49 -18.47 -6.38
C ARG A 299 -25.24 -18.16 -4.90
N PRO A 300 -25.85 -17.11 -4.32
CA PRO A 300 -25.82 -16.94 -2.88
C PRO A 300 -26.56 -18.10 -2.21
N VAL A 301 -26.06 -18.52 -1.05
CA VAL A 301 -26.74 -19.48 -0.17
C VAL A 301 -27.04 -18.89 1.20
N TRP A 302 -26.23 -17.92 1.63
CA TRP A 302 -26.37 -17.27 2.92
C TRP A 302 -25.70 -15.90 2.90
N LYS A 303 -26.31 -14.90 3.54
CA LYS A 303 -25.75 -13.56 3.71
C LYS A 303 -26.10 -13.01 5.09
N ARG A 304 -25.13 -12.36 5.74
CA ARG A 304 -25.34 -11.60 6.96
C ARG A 304 -25.27 -10.11 6.68
N PHE A 305 -26.23 -9.40 7.24
CA PHE A 305 -26.33 -7.95 7.23
C PHE A 305 -26.15 -7.42 8.65
N THR A 306 -25.46 -6.29 8.78
CA THR A 306 -25.31 -5.59 10.06
C THR A 306 -25.77 -4.14 9.93
N PRO A 307 -26.38 -3.57 10.99
CA PRO A 307 -26.81 -2.18 10.97
C PRO A 307 -25.61 -1.23 10.87
N GLU A 308 -25.75 -0.18 10.07
CA GLU A 308 -24.77 0.92 10.02
C GLU A 308 -25.00 1.83 11.23
N HIS A 309 -23.95 2.05 12.03
CA HIS A 309 -24.05 2.83 13.26
C HIS A 309 -23.56 4.28 13.12
N SER A 310 -23.19 4.68 11.90
CA SER A 310 -22.69 6.03 11.62
C SER A 310 -23.66 6.84 10.76
N PRO A 311 -23.73 8.17 10.95
CA PRO A 311 -24.55 9.03 10.12
C PRO A 311 -24.15 8.98 8.64
N PRO A 312 -25.12 9.07 7.70
CA PRO A 312 -24.85 9.19 6.26
C PRO A 312 -24.11 10.48 5.87
N SER A 313 -23.71 11.32 6.82
CA SER A 313 -22.86 12.49 6.57
C SER A 313 -21.39 12.26 6.97
N LEU A 314 -21.06 11.10 7.57
CA LEU A 314 -19.73 10.72 8.06
C LEU A 314 -19.26 9.40 7.40
N TYR A 315 -19.63 9.20 6.13
CA TYR A 315 -19.66 7.92 5.39
C TYR A 315 -18.41 7.02 5.44
N ASN A 316 -17.23 7.53 5.81
CA ASN A 316 -16.01 6.72 5.97
C ASN A 316 -15.55 6.47 7.43
N HIS A 317 -16.12 7.18 8.41
CA HIS A 317 -15.85 6.89 9.83
C HIS A 317 -16.81 5.84 10.41
N GLY A 318 -17.66 5.23 9.56
CA GLY A 318 -18.61 4.19 9.95
C GLY A 318 -18.07 2.78 9.91
N PHE A 319 -17.04 2.53 9.10
CA PHE A 319 -16.38 1.23 9.02
C PHE A 319 -15.94 0.73 10.40
N GLU A 320 -15.29 1.59 11.20
CA GLU A 320 -14.85 1.22 12.55
C GLU A 320 -16.01 0.90 13.50
N ASN A 321 -17.27 1.24 13.16
CA ASN A 321 -18.45 0.98 13.99
C ASN A 321 -19.27 -0.22 13.50
N MET A 322 -18.85 -0.88 12.41
CA MET A 322 -19.48 -2.08 11.88
C MET A 322 -19.19 -3.31 12.75
N ASP A 323 -20.10 -4.30 12.67
CA ASP A 323 -20.04 -5.56 13.41
C ASP A 323 -19.76 -6.78 12.49
N SER A 324 -19.11 -6.53 11.35
CA SER A 324 -18.49 -7.56 10.53
C SER A 324 -17.17 -8.03 11.16
N VAL A 325 -16.76 -9.26 10.84
CA VAL A 325 -15.48 -9.79 11.35
C VAL A 325 -14.28 -8.96 10.86
N GLY A 326 -14.35 -8.40 9.65
CA GLY A 326 -13.31 -7.54 9.09
C GLY A 326 -13.19 -6.21 9.83
N ALA A 327 -14.31 -5.52 10.07
CA ALA A 327 -14.31 -4.23 10.76
C ALA A 327 -13.80 -4.34 12.20
N LEU A 328 -14.15 -5.44 12.89
CA LEU A 328 -13.70 -5.68 14.27
C LEU A 328 -12.19 -5.92 14.34
N TYR A 329 -11.65 -6.68 13.38
CA TYR A 329 -10.23 -6.91 13.27
C TYR A 329 -9.47 -5.60 12.96
N SER A 330 -10.02 -4.76 12.07
CA SER A 330 -9.48 -3.42 11.80
C SER A 330 -9.60 -2.47 12.99
N ARG A 331 -10.65 -2.57 13.80
CA ARG A 331 -10.77 -1.77 15.03
C ARG A 331 -9.61 -2.07 15.99
N ALA A 332 -9.24 -3.34 16.16
CA ALA A 332 -8.04 -3.71 16.91
C ALA A 332 -6.77 -3.08 16.31
N SER A 333 -6.69 -3.00 14.97
CA SER A 333 -5.61 -2.27 14.29
C SER A 333 -5.61 -0.77 14.61
N SER A 334 -6.77 -0.10 14.60
CA SER A 334 -6.90 1.31 14.99
C SER A 334 -6.48 1.54 16.45
N HIS A 335 -6.88 0.65 17.37
CA HIS A 335 -6.46 0.70 18.77
C HIS A 335 -4.93 0.56 18.91
N ILE A 336 -4.35 -0.50 18.32
CA ILE A 336 -2.93 -0.82 18.49
C ILE A 336 -2.03 0.11 17.68
N PHE A 337 -2.41 0.58 16.50
CA PHE A 337 -1.49 1.28 15.59
C PHE A 337 -1.95 2.68 15.21
N GLY A 338 -3.17 3.08 15.57
CA GLY A 338 -3.78 4.33 15.11
C GLY A 338 -4.07 4.33 13.60
N ASP A 339 -4.15 3.15 12.99
CA ASP A 339 -4.33 2.96 11.55
C ASP A 339 -5.18 1.71 11.29
N TRP A 340 -6.36 1.89 10.72
CA TRP A 340 -7.30 0.81 10.42
C TRP A 340 -6.82 -0.11 9.29
N ASN A 341 -5.90 0.35 8.42
CA ASN A 341 -5.30 -0.44 7.35
C ASN A 341 -4.12 -1.31 7.81
N ALA A 342 -3.68 -1.16 9.06
CA ALA A 342 -2.55 -1.89 9.61
C ALA A 342 -2.89 -3.31 10.13
N CYS A 343 -4.01 -3.92 9.70
CA CYS A 343 -4.45 -5.26 10.13
C CYS A 343 -3.37 -6.33 9.96
N GLY A 344 -2.58 -6.28 8.89
CA GLY A 344 -1.46 -7.21 8.71
C GLY A 344 -0.39 -7.12 9.80
N LYS A 345 -0.27 -5.97 10.49
CA LYS A 345 0.59 -5.81 11.67
C LYS A 345 -0.02 -6.47 12.90
N VAL A 346 -1.35 -6.40 13.09
CA VAL A 346 -2.06 -7.13 14.16
C VAL A 346 -1.78 -8.62 14.02
N MET A 347 -1.97 -9.15 12.80
CA MET A 347 -1.67 -10.55 12.48
C MET A 347 -0.20 -10.92 12.75
N GLY A 348 0.75 -10.04 12.41
CA GLY A 348 2.18 -10.27 12.66
C GLY A 348 2.59 -10.14 14.12
N LEU A 349 1.85 -9.37 14.93
CA LEU A 349 2.11 -9.15 16.35
C LEU A 349 1.53 -10.27 17.22
N ALA A 350 0.40 -10.85 16.82
CA ALA A 350 -0.33 -11.86 17.60
C ALA A 350 0.52 -13.05 18.12
N PRO A 351 1.45 -13.65 17.34
CA PRO A 351 2.22 -14.81 17.81
C PRO A 351 3.21 -14.50 18.94
N TRP A 352 3.59 -13.23 19.12
CA TRP A 352 4.49 -12.80 20.20
C TRP A 352 3.90 -13.01 21.61
N ALA A 353 2.62 -13.35 21.72
CA ALA A 353 2.00 -13.77 22.98
C ALA A 353 2.63 -15.04 23.58
N LEU A 354 3.28 -15.87 22.75
CA LEU A 354 3.97 -17.08 23.19
C LEU A 354 5.41 -16.82 23.66
N HIS A 355 5.91 -15.60 23.48
CA HIS A 355 7.29 -15.24 23.80
C HIS A 355 7.40 -14.74 25.25
N GLU A 356 8.49 -15.11 25.93
CA GLU A 356 8.81 -14.66 27.29
C GLU A 356 10.12 -13.87 27.29
N TRP A 357 10.09 -12.65 27.82
CA TRP A 357 11.28 -11.84 28.05
C TRP A 357 11.75 -11.99 29.49
N THR A 358 13.03 -11.73 29.74
CA THR A 358 13.60 -11.67 31.10
C THR A 358 14.15 -10.27 31.33
N ASP A 359 13.72 -9.60 32.40
CA ASP A 359 14.23 -8.27 32.74
C ASP A 359 15.65 -8.30 33.33
N SER A 360 16.30 -7.14 33.44
CA SER A 360 17.65 -7.01 34.01
C SER A 360 17.80 -7.50 35.46
N ARG A 361 16.67 -7.77 36.15
CA ARG A 361 16.61 -8.33 37.51
C ARG A 361 16.23 -9.82 37.52
N GLY A 362 16.11 -10.44 36.35
CA GLY A 362 15.71 -11.85 36.20
C GLY A 362 14.20 -12.09 36.31
N ALA A 363 13.36 -11.05 36.30
CA ALA A 363 11.92 -11.19 36.33
C ALA A 363 11.39 -11.52 34.93
N LYS A 364 10.55 -12.54 34.83
CA LYS A 364 9.89 -12.90 33.58
C LYS A 364 8.80 -11.89 33.23
N LEU A 365 8.80 -11.44 31.99
CA LEU A 365 7.80 -10.56 31.41
C LEU A 365 7.14 -11.30 30.25
N ALA A 366 5.82 -11.43 30.32
CA ALA A 366 5.03 -12.10 29.30
C ALA A 366 3.72 -11.33 29.08
N PRO A 367 3.16 -11.33 27.86
CA PRO A 367 1.86 -10.76 27.58
C PRO A 367 0.77 -11.53 28.32
N VAL A 368 -0.17 -10.82 28.96
CA VAL A 368 -1.30 -11.45 29.64
C VAL A 368 -2.52 -11.40 28.73
N VAL A 369 -2.71 -12.46 27.94
CA VAL A 369 -3.88 -12.59 27.06
C VAL A 369 -5.12 -12.86 27.91
N HIS A 370 -6.17 -12.07 27.71
CA HIS A 370 -7.45 -12.27 28.40
C HIS A 370 -8.13 -13.56 27.94
N ASN A 371 -8.68 -14.31 28.91
CA ASN A 371 -9.44 -15.52 28.61
C ASN A 371 -10.83 -15.21 28.03
N SER A 372 -11.42 -14.06 28.38
CA SER A 372 -12.71 -13.64 27.87
C SER A 372 -12.61 -13.26 26.39
N PRO A 373 -13.45 -13.83 25.51
CA PRO A 373 -13.45 -13.48 24.09
C PRO A 373 -14.06 -12.08 23.89
N ILE A 374 -13.51 -11.35 22.92
CA ILE A 374 -14.09 -10.12 22.40
C ILE A 374 -15.17 -10.47 21.37
N LEU A 375 -14.93 -11.49 20.54
CA LEU A 375 -15.92 -12.02 19.56
C LEU A 375 -16.33 -13.43 19.97
N GLN A 376 -17.63 -13.66 20.14
CA GLN A 376 -18.16 -14.99 20.48
C GLN A 376 -19.53 -15.24 19.86
N GLY A 377 -19.96 -16.50 19.83
CA GLY A 377 -21.22 -16.90 19.21
C GLY A 377 -21.05 -17.25 17.74
N LYS A 378 -22.17 -17.36 17.03
CA LYS A 378 -22.22 -17.91 15.67
C LYS A 378 -22.64 -16.84 14.67
N LEU A 379 -22.01 -16.84 13.50
CA LEU A 379 -22.37 -15.90 12.44
C LEU A 379 -23.74 -16.20 11.81
N TYR A 380 -24.17 -17.47 11.82
CA TYR A 380 -25.32 -17.98 11.06
C TYR A 380 -26.65 -18.05 11.83
N GLU A 381 -26.70 -17.56 13.07
CA GLU A 381 -27.91 -17.51 13.91
C GLU A 381 -28.48 -16.07 13.99
N ASP A 382 -29.81 -15.92 14.10
CA ASP A 382 -30.48 -14.61 14.11
C ASP A 382 -30.15 -13.77 15.35
N ASP A 383 -29.96 -14.41 16.50
CA ASP A 383 -29.49 -13.83 17.76
C ASP A 383 -27.96 -13.95 17.91
N GLY A 384 -27.25 -14.22 16.81
CA GLY A 384 -25.85 -14.63 16.75
C GLY A 384 -24.80 -13.61 17.23
N LEU A 385 -23.60 -13.69 16.63
CA LEU A 385 -22.34 -13.00 17.00
C LEU A 385 -22.46 -11.89 18.06
N HIS A 386 -21.92 -12.14 19.25
CA HIS A 386 -21.83 -11.19 20.34
C HIS A 386 -20.43 -10.56 20.40
N ILE A 387 -20.40 -9.25 20.63
CA ILE A 387 -19.18 -8.45 20.61
C ILE A 387 -19.09 -7.65 21.90
N ASP A 388 -18.08 -7.92 22.73
CA ASP A 388 -17.82 -7.14 23.94
C ASP A 388 -16.78 -6.04 23.67
N ARG A 389 -17.28 -4.88 23.23
CA ARG A 389 -16.44 -3.72 22.89
C ARG A 389 -15.74 -3.13 24.13
N ASN A 390 -16.25 -3.34 25.34
CA ASN A 390 -15.64 -2.79 26.56
C ASN A 390 -14.26 -3.40 26.84
N LEU A 391 -14.02 -4.62 26.37
CA LEU A 391 -12.71 -5.27 26.46
C LEU A 391 -11.63 -4.55 25.62
N LEU A 392 -12.05 -3.75 24.62
CA LEU A 392 -11.17 -2.89 23.83
C LEU A 392 -10.97 -1.51 24.48
N GLU A 393 -12.02 -0.96 25.12
CA GLU A 393 -12.03 0.41 25.65
C GLU A 393 -11.03 0.67 26.80
N GLY A 394 -10.48 -0.38 27.41
CA GLY A 394 -9.45 -0.29 28.46
C GLY A 394 -8.02 -0.70 28.03
N GLN A 395 -7.81 -1.05 26.75
CA GLN A 395 -6.54 -1.54 26.20
C GLN A 395 -6.12 -0.68 24.98
N PRO A 396 -4.85 -0.72 24.53
CA PRO A 396 -4.13 0.47 24.09
C PRO A 396 -4.78 1.25 22.94
N LEU A 397 -4.73 2.58 23.07
CA LEU A 397 -4.53 3.56 22.00
C LEU A 397 -3.02 3.84 21.93
N ILE A 398 -2.31 3.34 20.91
CA ILE A 398 -0.92 3.76 20.68
C ILE A 398 -0.93 5.10 19.93
N SER A 399 -1.21 6.19 20.65
CA SER A 399 -1.29 7.54 20.10
C SER A 399 -0.35 8.50 20.85
N ARG A 400 0.75 8.86 20.16
CA ARG A 400 1.57 10.09 20.18
C ARG A 400 2.06 10.72 21.51
N ASN A 401 1.53 10.41 22.68
CA ASN A 401 1.84 11.06 23.97
C ASN A 401 2.03 10.03 25.10
N ASP A 402 2.85 9.01 24.88
CA ASP A 402 3.45 8.31 26.02
C ASP A 402 4.76 9.06 26.35
N PRO A 403 4.87 9.70 27.52
CA PRO A 403 6.07 10.45 27.89
C PRO A 403 7.33 9.57 27.91
N ASP A 404 7.21 8.25 28.07
CA ASP A 404 8.35 7.33 28.04
C ASP A 404 8.80 6.94 26.62
N ILE A 405 8.06 7.37 25.58
CA ILE A 405 8.38 7.18 24.15
C ILE A 405 9.22 8.33 23.59
N PHE A 406 9.32 9.45 24.31
CA PHE A 406 10.19 10.56 23.93
C PHE A 406 11.38 10.61 24.87
N ASN A 407 12.54 10.95 24.33
CA ASN A 407 13.62 11.48 25.14
C ASN A 407 13.17 12.82 25.73
N ASP A 408 13.84 13.29 26.78
CA ASP A 408 13.51 14.56 27.45
C ASP A 408 13.59 15.78 26.51
N ASP A 409 14.30 15.64 25.38
CA ASP A 409 14.45 16.62 24.30
C ASP A 409 13.31 16.57 23.25
N GLY A 410 12.30 15.70 23.43
CA GLY A 410 11.18 15.53 22.51
C GLY A 410 11.50 14.66 21.28
N THR A 411 12.70 14.09 21.17
CA THR A 411 13.05 13.12 20.12
C THR A 411 12.50 11.74 20.46
N ARG A 412 12.15 10.95 19.43
CA ARG A 412 11.41 9.69 19.61
C ARG A 412 12.37 8.55 19.96
N ARG A 413 12.16 7.85 21.09
CA ARG A 413 12.83 6.56 21.39
C ARG A 413 12.46 5.54 20.31
N LYS A 414 13.46 4.87 19.74
CA LYS A 414 13.29 3.91 18.61
C LYS A 414 12.47 2.69 19.04
N ARG A 415 11.17 2.80 18.74
CA ARG A 415 10.10 1.79 18.55
C ARG A 415 10.54 0.32 18.50
N TYR A 416 10.11 -0.46 19.49
CA TYR A 416 9.84 -1.90 19.43
C TYR A 416 11.00 -2.77 18.92
N ASP A 417 11.92 -3.13 19.80
CA ASP A 417 12.81 -4.27 19.61
C ASP A 417 12.27 -5.40 20.49
N PHE A 418 11.71 -6.44 19.88
CA PHE A 418 11.13 -7.59 20.58
C PHE A 418 12.06 -8.81 20.52
N ASP A 419 13.14 -8.72 19.75
CA ASP A 419 14.04 -9.84 19.48
C ASP A 419 15.11 -9.95 20.57
N ASP A 420 15.20 -11.12 21.20
CA ASP A 420 16.15 -11.43 22.28
C ASP A 420 17.61 -11.58 21.80
N ASN A 421 17.94 -11.19 20.56
CA ASN A 421 19.25 -11.48 20.00
C ASN A 421 20.33 -10.62 20.66
N ALA A 422 20.98 -11.24 21.65
CA ALA A 422 22.29 -10.92 22.18
C ALA A 422 23.42 -11.28 21.17
N ASP A 423 23.23 -11.02 19.87
CA ASP A 423 24.35 -11.07 18.93
C ASP A 423 25.24 -9.86 19.23
N LYS A 424 26.23 -10.11 20.08
CA LYS A 424 27.32 -9.22 20.50
C LYS A 424 28.29 -8.92 19.35
N GLU A 425 27.79 -8.67 18.15
CA GLU A 425 28.60 -8.04 17.10
C GLU A 425 28.37 -6.54 17.18
N THR A 426 29.38 -5.89 17.76
CA THR A 426 29.72 -4.47 17.68
C THR A 426 28.94 -3.69 16.62
N LEU A 427 27.75 -3.22 16.98
CA LEU A 427 27.33 -1.91 16.52
C LEU A 427 28.25 -0.94 17.24
N LEU A 428 29.22 -0.39 16.52
CA LEU A 428 30.00 0.75 16.96
C LEU A 428 29.02 1.93 17.10
N ASP A 429 28.35 2.03 18.24
CA ASP A 429 27.87 3.32 18.73
C ASP A 429 29.15 4.10 19.07
N VAL A 430 29.53 5.01 18.18
CA VAL A 430 30.57 5.99 18.45
C VAL A 430 29.94 6.98 19.42
N ASP A 431 30.20 6.80 20.71
CA ASP A 431 29.79 7.77 21.73
C ASP A 431 30.58 9.07 21.49
N GLU A 432 29.86 10.18 21.36
CA GLU A 432 30.39 11.48 20.92
C GLU A 432 31.14 12.26 22.03
N ASN A 433 31.46 11.65 23.18
CA ASN A 433 32.14 12.34 24.27
C ASN A 433 33.07 11.41 25.06
N ASP A 434 34.33 11.29 24.66
CA ASP A 434 35.40 10.95 25.59
C ASP A 434 36.72 11.60 25.15
N GLU A 435 37.02 12.75 25.74
CA GLU A 435 38.12 13.64 25.36
C GLU A 435 39.47 13.26 26.00
N TYR A 436 39.57 12.14 26.72
CA TYR A 436 40.85 11.76 27.36
C TYR A 436 41.11 10.26 27.26
N GLY A 437 42.12 9.92 26.46
CA GLY A 437 42.65 8.57 26.35
C GLY A 437 43.21 8.05 27.67
N GLU A 438 42.43 7.23 28.35
CA GLU A 438 42.94 6.16 29.21
C GLU A 438 42.19 4.87 28.88
N ASN A 439 42.95 3.81 28.59
CA ASN A 439 42.45 2.47 28.30
C ASN A 439 41.44 2.01 29.38
N ARG A 440 40.15 2.08 29.07
CA ARG A 440 39.12 1.23 29.66
C ARG A 440 38.65 0.24 28.61
N GLU A 441 38.74 -1.04 28.93
CA GLU A 441 37.88 -2.06 28.31
C GLU A 441 36.43 -1.74 28.69
N GLU A 442 35.83 -0.76 28.04
CA GLU A 442 34.38 -0.54 28.14
C GLU A 442 33.69 -1.51 27.19
N THR A 443 33.29 -2.64 27.76
CA THR A 443 32.23 -3.47 27.21
C THR A 443 30.99 -2.59 27.07
N THR A 444 30.72 -2.08 25.86
CA THR A 444 29.42 -1.51 25.49
C THR A 444 28.40 -2.63 25.68
N LYS A 445 27.75 -2.66 26.85
CA LYS A 445 26.60 -3.54 27.08
C LYS A 445 25.49 -2.99 26.20
N VAL A 446 25.27 -3.63 25.05
CA VAL A 446 24.00 -3.48 24.33
C VAL A 446 22.92 -3.88 25.33
N GLU A 447 22.20 -2.90 25.87
CA GLU A 447 21.10 -3.17 26.78
C GLU A 447 20.03 -3.95 26.02
N GLU A 448 19.71 -5.16 26.51
CA GLU A 448 18.57 -5.94 26.03
C GLU A 448 17.31 -5.07 26.15
N ARG A 449 16.73 -4.70 25.01
CA ARG A 449 15.53 -3.87 24.95
C ARG A 449 14.33 -4.75 25.25
N ILE A 450 13.80 -4.60 26.46
CA ILE A 450 12.63 -5.35 26.92
C ILE A 450 11.35 -4.58 26.54
N PRO A 451 10.25 -5.25 26.13
CA PRO A 451 9.01 -4.57 25.81
C PRO A 451 8.40 -3.87 27.04
N ILE A 452 7.97 -2.63 26.84
CA ILE A 452 7.20 -1.87 27.83
C ILE A 452 5.79 -2.47 28.03
N ARG A 453 5.13 -2.13 29.14
CA ARG A 453 3.78 -2.64 29.46
C ARG A 453 2.78 -2.43 28.31
N VAL A 454 2.79 -1.25 27.68
CA VAL A 454 1.92 -0.93 26.54
C VAL A 454 2.11 -1.91 25.37
N ALA A 455 3.35 -2.33 25.12
CA ALA A 455 3.67 -3.29 24.06
C ALA A 455 3.16 -4.70 24.41
N LEU A 456 3.29 -5.12 25.67
CA LEU A 456 2.74 -6.40 26.15
C LEU A 456 1.20 -6.42 26.06
N ASP A 457 0.53 -5.32 26.42
CA ASP A 457 -0.93 -5.20 26.31
C ASP A 457 -1.38 -5.19 24.83
N ALA A 458 -0.60 -4.57 23.93
CA ALA A 458 -0.85 -4.62 22.48
C ALA A 458 -0.72 -6.02 21.89
N ILE A 459 0.31 -6.77 22.30
CA ILE A 459 0.47 -8.19 21.92
C ILE A 459 -0.71 -9.01 22.43
N ALA A 460 -1.12 -8.79 23.69
CA ALA A 460 -2.25 -9.50 24.28
C ALA A 460 -3.55 -9.27 23.52
N LEU A 461 -3.84 -8.01 23.14
CA LEU A 461 -5.00 -7.66 22.34
C LEU A 461 -4.93 -8.24 20.92
N ALA A 462 -3.79 -8.12 20.25
CA ALA A 462 -3.59 -8.70 18.91
C ALA A 462 -3.81 -10.22 18.91
N SER A 463 -3.26 -10.91 19.92
CA SER A 463 -3.40 -12.35 20.10
C SER A 463 -4.86 -12.74 20.35
N ARG A 464 -5.55 -12.07 21.30
CA ARG A 464 -6.97 -12.33 21.58
C ARG A 464 -7.84 -12.17 20.34
N MET A 465 -7.62 -11.09 19.58
CA MET A 465 -8.40 -10.80 18.39
C MET A 465 -8.15 -11.79 17.25
N GLN A 466 -6.91 -12.24 17.08
CA GLN A 466 -6.59 -13.31 16.13
C GLN A 466 -7.27 -14.63 16.52
N ILE A 467 -7.23 -15.02 17.80
CA ILE A 467 -7.87 -16.26 18.29
C ILE A 467 -9.39 -16.20 18.11
N ASP A 468 -10.00 -15.06 18.44
CA ASP A 468 -11.45 -14.84 18.28
C ASP A 468 -11.90 -14.93 16.83
N LEU A 469 -11.20 -14.22 15.92
CA LEU A 469 -11.45 -14.28 14.49
C LEU A 469 -11.38 -15.73 13.99
N GLU A 470 -10.31 -16.44 14.33
CA GLU A 470 -10.13 -17.83 13.91
C GLU A 470 -11.24 -18.73 14.46
N THR A 471 -11.61 -18.60 15.73
CA THR A 471 -12.64 -19.44 16.35
C THR A 471 -13.99 -19.26 15.67
N VAL A 472 -14.43 -18.01 15.49
CA VAL A 472 -15.72 -17.68 14.89
C VAL A 472 -15.77 -18.09 13.42
N VAL A 473 -14.72 -17.78 12.65
CA VAL A 473 -14.69 -18.08 11.21
C VAL A 473 -14.56 -19.58 10.95
N MET A 474 -13.75 -20.30 11.74
CA MET A 474 -13.62 -21.76 11.60
C MET A 474 -14.97 -22.46 11.86
N ASP A 475 -15.72 -22.07 12.88
CA ASP A 475 -17.08 -22.61 13.14
C ASP A 475 -18.04 -22.28 11.98
N PHE A 476 -18.03 -21.03 11.53
CA PHE A 476 -18.87 -20.58 10.42
C PHE A 476 -18.60 -21.33 9.13
N VAL A 477 -17.34 -21.43 8.69
CA VAL A 477 -17.00 -22.11 7.44
C VAL A 477 -17.26 -23.62 7.57
N ALA A 478 -17.00 -24.23 8.72
CA ALA A 478 -17.34 -25.63 8.97
C ALA A 478 -18.86 -25.89 8.89
N HIS A 479 -19.66 -25.00 9.46
CA HIS A 479 -21.12 -25.04 9.37
C HIS A 479 -21.57 -24.97 7.91
N MET A 480 -21.07 -24.00 7.14
CA MET A 480 -21.47 -23.79 5.75
C MET A 480 -21.00 -24.93 4.84
N LYS A 481 -19.85 -25.54 5.12
CA LYS A 481 -19.41 -26.78 4.47
C LYS A 481 -20.40 -27.92 4.73
N ALA A 482 -20.81 -28.13 5.97
CA ALA A 482 -21.75 -29.19 6.34
C ALA A 482 -23.16 -28.97 5.72
N GLN A 483 -23.62 -27.72 5.67
CA GLN A 483 -24.91 -27.35 5.06
C GLN A 483 -24.93 -27.56 3.54
N THR A 484 -23.85 -27.17 2.86
CA THR A 484 -23.81 -27.19 1.38
C THR A 484 -23.32 -28.53 0.82
N GLY A 485 -22.52 -29.28 1.58
CA GLY A 485 -21.88 -30.52 1.12
C GLY A 485 -20.70 -30.29 0.17
N GLU A 486 -20.29 -29.04 -0.05
CA GLU A 486 -19.19 -28.71 -0.95
C GLU A 486 -17.83 -29.17 -0.40
N THR A 487 -16.97 -29.64 -1.31
CA THR A 487 -15.65 -30.19 -0.94
C THR A 487 -14.50 -29.25 -1.25
N ASN A 488 -14.74 -28.16 -1.98
CA ASN A 488 -13.73 -27.16 -2.32
C ASN A 488 -14.10 -25.80 -1.73
N LEU A 489 -13.10 -24.99 -1.41
CA LEU A 489 -13.25 -23.68 -0.77
C LEU A 489 -12.57 -22.59 -1.56
N CYS A 490 -13.28 -21.49 -1.82
CA CYS A 490 -12.73 -20.21 -2.25
C CYS A 490 -12.92 -19.17 -1.14
N LEU A 491 -11.91 -18.34 -0.90
CA LEU A 491 -11.97 -17.22 0.04
C LEU A 491 -11.76 -15.88 -0.70
N ALA A 492 -12.52 -14.87 -0.29
CA ALA A 492 -12.42 -13.48 -0.76
C ALA A 492 -12.89 -12.49 0.33
N GLY A 493 -12.77 -11.19 0.06
CA GLY A 493 -12.93 -10.09 1.02
C GLY A 493 -11.64 -9.80 1.80
N GLY A 494 -11.52 -8.61 2.39
CA GLY A 494 -10.29 -8.15 3.04
C GLY A 494 -9.77 -9.09 4.15
N VAL A 495 -10.64 -9.86 4.80
CA VAL A 495 -10.26 -10.84 5.84
C VAL A 495 -9.48 -12.02 5.25
N ALA A 496 -9.69 -12.34 3.97
CA ALA A 496 -8.94 -13.38 3.28
C ALA A 496 -7.47 -12.99 2.99
N LEU A 497 -7.02 -11.78 3.35
CA LEU A 497 -5.60 -11.44 3.47
C LEU A 497 -4.93 -12.01 4.74
N ASN A 498 -5.72 -12.52 5.69
CA ASN A 498 -5.25 -13.14 6.92
C ASN A 498 -4.73 -14.56 6.63
N SER A 499 -3.44 -14.66 6.31
CA SER A 499 -2.81 -15.93 5.93
C SER A 499 -2.80 -16.97 7.05
N VAL A 500 -2.88 -16.54 8.31
CA VAL A 500 -2.92 -17.44 9.47
C VAL A 500 -4.26 -18.19 9.48
N LEU A 501 -5.36 -17.45 9.39
CA LEU A 501 -6.71 -18.00 9.25
C LEU A 501 -6.83 -18.92 8.02
N ASN A 502 -6.36 -18.47 6.85
CA ASN A 502 -6.41 -19.26 5.62
C ASN A 502 -5.66 -20.60 5.76
N GLY A 503 -4.48 -20.57 6.40
CA GLY A 503 -3.68 -21.77 6.67
C GLY A 503 -4.44 -22.79 7.53
N ARG A 504 -5.16 -22.31 8.56
CA ARG A 504 -6.00 -23.16 9.42
C ARG A 504 -7.20 -23.72 8.67
N LEU A 505 -7.94 -22.88 7.94
CA LEU A 505 -9.10 -23.30 7.13
C LEU A 505 -8.73 -24.43 6.16
N ALA A 506 -7.62 -24.28 5.44
CA ALA A 506 -7.15 -25.26 4.47
C ALA A 506 -6.72 -26.59 5.12
N ARG A 507 -5.99 -26.54 6.25
CA ARG A 507 -5.45 -27.74 6.91
C ARG A 507 -6.47 -28.48 7.77
N GLU A 508 -7.34 -27.77 8.47
CA GLU A 508 -8.14 -28.35 9.57
C GLU A 508 -9.58 -28.68 9.16
N LEU A 509 -10.16 -27.96 8.19
CA LEU A 509 -11.57 -28.20 7.80
C LEU A 509 -11.75 -29.30 6.76
N GLY A 510 -10.66 -29.90 6.24
CA GLY A 510 -10.71 -31.06 5.35
C GLY A 510 -11.39 -30.79 4.00
N PHE A 511 -11.22 -29.58 3.44
CA PHE A 511 -11.53 -29.34 2.02
C PHE A 511 -10.51 -30.09 1.15
N ALA A 512 -10.95 -30.54 -0.02
CA ALA A 512 -10.10 -31.19 -1.00
C ALA A 512 -9.14 -30.17 -1.64
N GLN A 513 -9.64 -28.99 -1.98
CA GLN A 513 -8.85 -27.87 -2.47
C GLN A 513 -9.33 -26.57 -1.83
N THR A 514 -8.38 -25.69 -1.52
CA THR A 514 -8.66 -24.33 -1.06
C THR A 514 -7.95 -23.35 -1.99
N PHE A 515 -8.68 -22.35 -2.47
CA PHE A 515 -8.17 -21.34 -3.38
C PHE A 515 -8.40 -19.94 -2.79
N ILE A 516 -7.33 -19.14 -2.80
CA ILE A 516 -7.35 -17.73 -2.46
C ILE A 516 -6.61 -17.02 -3.59
N SER A 517 -7.23 -16.01 -4.22
CA SER A 517 -6.58 -15.21 -5.26
C SER A 517 -5.39 -14.41 -4.67
N PRO A 518 -4.48 -13.87 -5.50
CA PRO A 518 -3.40 -13.00 -5.02
C PRO A 518 -3.90 -11.62 -4.54
N TYR A 519 -5.16 -11.29 -4.86
CA TYR A 519 -5.85 -10.03 -4.58
C TYR A 519 -7.22 -10.32 -3.95
N PRO A 520 -7.30 -10.92 -2.75
CA PRO A 520 -8.58 -11.32 -2.20
C PRO A 520 -9.40 -10.15 -1.63
N GLY A 521 -8.82 -8.96 -1.48
CA GLY A 521 -9.51 -7.76 -1.00
C GLY A 521 -10.09 -6.91 -2.13
N ASP A 522 -10.28 -5.62 -1.89
CA ASP A 522 -10.90 -4.67 -2.84
C ASP A 522 -10.08 -4.48 -4.13
N ASP A 523 -8.78 -4.76 -4.04
CA ASP A 523 -7.88 -4.87 -5.19
C ASP A 523 -8.27 -6.00 -6.17
N GLY A 524 -9.10 -6.96 -5.76
CA GLY A 524 -9.64 -8.02 -6.60
C GLY A 524 -10.98 -7.72 -7.27
N ILE A 525 -11.68 -6.68 -6.84
CA ILE A 525 -13.05 -6.37 -7.30
C ILE A 525 -13.10 -6.15 -8.81
N ALA A 526 -12.11 -5.45 -9.37
CA ALA A 526 -12.02 -5.22 -10.81
C ALA A 526 -11.95 -6.53 -11.61
N VAL A 527 -11.25 -7.54 -11.10
CA VAL A 527 -11.19 -8.87 -11.73
C VAL A 527 -12.54 -9.56 -11.65
N GLY A 528 -13.24 -9.45 -10.51
CA GLY A 528 -14.60 -9.98 -10.35
C GLY A 528 -15.61 -9.34 -11.30
N CYS A 529 -15.56 -8.01 -11.44
CA CYS A 529 -16.36 -7.26 -12.41
C CYS A 529 -16.06 -7.71 -13.85
N CYS A 530 -14.79 -7.86 -14.21
CA CYS A 530 -14.38 -8.34 -15.54
C CYS A 530 -14.91 -9.77 -15.81
N ALA A 531 -14.76 -10.68 -14.83
CA ALA A 531 -15.27 -12.05 -14.90
C ALA A 531 -16.79 -12.09 -15.10
N PHE A 532 -17.54 -11.25 -14.37
CA PHE A 532 -19.00 -11.12 -14.57
C PHE A 532 -19.33 -10.63 -15.98
N GLY A 533 -18.60 -9.63 -16.49
CA GLY A 533 -18.79 -9.11 -17.84
C GLY A 533 -18.62 -10.17 -18.92
N LEU A 534 -17.58 -11.00 -18.79
CA LEU A 534 -17.25 -12.09 -19.72
C LEU A 534 -18.24 -13.26 -19.63
N PHE A 535 -18.42 -13.82 -18.43
CA PHE A 535 -19.06 -15.12 -18.25
C PHE A 535 -20.52 -15.01 -17.82
N GLY A 536 -20.87 -13.96 -17.06
CA GLY A 536 -22.21 -13.75 -16.50
C GLY A 536 -22.80 -14.98 -15.79
N ASN A 537 -24.09 -14.92 -15.49
CA ASN A 537 -24.84 -16.05 -14.93
C ASN A 537 -26.14 -16.22 -15.72
N ASP A 538 -26.37 -17.44 -16.24
CA ASP A 538 -27.55 -17.79 -17.05
C ASP A 538 -28.88 -17.43 -16.36
N ARG A 539 -28.95 -17.54 -15.03
CA ARG A 539 -30.15 -17.21 -14.25
C ARG A 539 -30.40 -15.71 -14.22
N LEU A 540 -29.33 -14.93 -14.05
CA LEU A 540 -29.41 -13.47 -14.04
C LEU A 540 -29.77 -12.93 -15.43
N ASP A 541 -29.29 -13.59 -16.50
CA ASP A 541 -29.69 -13.25 -17.88
C ASP A 541 -31.15 -13.56 -18.20
N GLN A 542 -31.77 -14.53 -17.50
CA GLN A 542 -33.17 -14.90 -17.67
C GLN A 542 -34.14 -14.00 -16.88
N ILE A 543 -33.68 -13.45 -15.74
CA ILE A 543 -34.47 -12.60 -14.85
C ILE A 543 -34.49 -11.16 -15.36
N ALA A 544 -33.38 -10.67 -15.89
CA ALA A 544 -33.38 -9.44 -16.65
C ALA A 544 -34.13 -9.68 -17.97
N SER A 545 -35.12 -8.86 -18.29
CA SER A 545 -35.70 -8.78 -19.65
C SER A 545 -34.71 -8.22 -20.68
N THR A 546 -33.41 -8.42 -20.45
CA THR A 546 -32.33 -8.23 -21.39
C THR A 546 -32.60 -9.13 -22.59
N LYS A 547 -33.19 -8.52 -23.63
CA LYS A 547 -33.17 -9.05 -24.99
C LYS A 547 -31.82 -9.73 -25.21
N ALA A 548 -31.88 -11.03 -25.53
CA ALA A 548 -30.75 -11.90 -25.83
C ALA A 548 -29.52 -11.07 -26.24
N ARG A 549 -28.43 -11.14 -25.46
CA ARG A 549 -27.11 -10.55 -25.78
C ARG A 549 -26.88 -10.78 -27.27
N SER A 550 -27.10 -9.75 -28.10
CA SER A 550 -26.94 -9.81 -29.56
C SER A 550 -25.48 -9.54 -29.91
N GLY A 551 -24.59 -10.11 -29.09
CA GLY A 551 -23.14 -10.02 -29.20
C GLY A 551 -22.53 -11.37 -29.52
N PRO A 552 -21.19 -11.43 -29.65
CA PRO A 552 -20.47 -12.67 -29.85
C PRO A 552 -20.73 -13.68 -28.71
N ALA A 553 -20.55 -14.97 -29.00
CA ALA A 553 -20.70 -16.02 -28.00
C ALA A 553 -19.69 -15.80 -26.86
N ARG A 554 -20.15 -15.83 -25.59
CA ARG A 554 -19.30 -15.66 -24.38
C ARG A 554 -18.05 -16.53 -24.45
N PRO A 555 -16.86 -16.08 -24.02
CA PRO A 555 -15.69 -16.93 -23.98
C PRO A 555 -15.82 -18.08 -22.98
N ALA A 556 -14.89 -19.03 -23.03
CA ALA A 556 -14.86 -20.11 -22.06
C ALA A 556 -14.46 -19.60 -20.67
N VAL A 557 -15.11 -20.11 -19.61
CA VAL A 557 -14.75 -19.75 -18.22
C VAL A 557 -13.31 -20.17 -17.96
N TRP A 558 -12.58 -19.38 -17.17
CA TRP A 558 -11.19 -19.69 -16.84
C TRP A 558 -11.07 -21.06 -16.14
N SER A 559 -10.29 -21.94 -16.76
CA SER A 559 -10.02 -23.29 -16.26
C SER A 559 -8.85 -23.35 -15.28
N GLN A 560 -8.09 -22.26 -15.17
CA GLN A 560 -6.91 -22.13 -14.31
C GLN A 560 -6.91 -20.76 -13.61
N PRO A 561 -6.22 -20.63 -12.47
CA PRO A 561 -5.95 -19.34 -11.85
C PRO A 561 -5.32 -18.38 -12.84
N LEU A 562 -5.69 -17.10 -12.76
CA LEU A 562 -5.05 -16.07 -13.54
C LEU A 562 -3.61 -15.90 -13.08
N SER A 563 -2.73 -15.58 -14.03
CA SER A 563 -1.40 -15.10 -13.69
C SER A 563 -1.53 -13.83 -12.85
N PRO A 564 -0.79 -13.69 -11.73
CA PRO A 564 -0.76 -12.41 -11.01
C PRO A 564 0.00 -11.34 -11.80
N TYR A 565 0.81 -11.72 -12.80
CA TYR A 565 1.73 -10.85 -13.53
C TYR A 565 1.02 -10.14 -14.70
N LEU A 566 0.12 -9.21 -14.37
CA LEU A 566 -0.80 -8.54 -15.30
C LEU A 566 -0.57 -7.03 -15.41
N GLY A 567 0.38 -6.47 -14.66
CA GLY A 567 0.69 -5.04 -14.77
C GLY A 567 1.46 -4.68 -16.05
N PRO A 568 1.89 -3.41 -16.17
CA PRO A 568 2.75 -2.93 -17.24
C PRO A 568 4.03 -3.75 -17.45
N ASP A 569 4.45 -3.91 -18.70
CA ASP A 569 5.76 -4.47 -19.06
C ASP A 569 6.68 -3.34 -19.54
N ALA A 570 7.78 -3.12 -18.83
CA ALA A 570 8.73 -2.07 -19.19
C ALA A 570 9.58 -2.51 -20.39
N SER A 571 9.63 -1.65 -21.43
CA SER A 571 10.51 -1.90 -22.57
C SER A 571 11.99 -1.82 -22.19
N GLU A 572 12.85 -2.52 -22.94
CA GLU A 572 14.31 -2.41 -22.78
C GLU A 572 14.78 -0.95 -22.90
N ALA A 573 14.14 -0.18 -23.77
CA ALA A 573 14.40 1.26 -23.93
C ALA A 573 14.06 2.06 -22.66
N ALA A 574 12.93 1.78 -22.01
CA ALA A 574 12.55 2.43 -20.75
C ALA A 574 13.52 2.08 -19.60
N ILE A 575 13.94 0.81 -19.52
CA ILE A 575 14.97 0.35 -18.57
C ILE A 575 16.29 1.08 -18.80
N LYS A 576 16.76 1.12 -20.06
CA LYS A 576 18.01 1.79 -20.44
C LYS A 576 17.94 3.29 -20.15
N ALA A 577 16.83 3.96 -20.47
CA ALA A 577 16.64 5.37 -20.19
C ALA A 577 16.67 5.68 -18.68
N ALA A 578 16.03 4.84 -17.86
CA ALA A 578 16.08 4.99 -16.40
C ALA A 578 17.52 4.82 -15.87
N ILE A 579 18.26 3.83 -16.37
CA ILE A 579 19.67 3.60 -16.02
C ILE A 579 20.54 4.79 -16.46
N GLU A 580 20.38 5.28 -17.70
CA GLU A 580 21.17 6.40 -18.25
C GLU A 580 20.94 7.68 -17.46
N THR A 581 19.68 7.95 -17.09
CA THR A 581 19.34 9.07 -16.23
C THR A 581 20.15 8.94 -14.91
N ALA A 582 20.29 7.73 -14.38
CA ALA A 582 20.92 7.45 -13.08
C ALA A 582 22.41 7.09 -13.17
N ALA A 583 23.01 7.16 -14.36
CA ALA A 583 24.38 6.70 -14.62
C ALA A 583 25.46 7.29 -13.68
N PRO A 584 25.36 8.53 -13.17
CA PRO A 584 26.33 9.06 -12.22
C PRO A 584 26.46 8.24 -10.93
N TRP A 585 25.37 7.60 -10.49
CA TRP A 585 25.26 6.87 -9.21
C TRP A 585 25.45 5.35 -9.35
N LEU A 586 25.43 4.84 -10.57
CA LEU A 586 25.32 3.42 -10.85
C LEU A 586 26.59 2.86 -11.47
N GLU A 587 26.96 1.67 -11.03
CA GLU A 587 27.83 0.75 -11.76
C GLU A 587 26.94 -0.31 -12.40
N VAL A 588 27.02 -0.46 -13.72
CA VAL A 588 26.08 -1.27 -14.49
C VAL A 588 26.84 -2.28 -15.32
N GLU A 589 26.51 -3.55 -15.14
CA GLU A 589 26.99 -4.66 -15.94
C GLU A 589 25.83 -5.25 -16.74
N SER A 590 25.99 -5.40 -18.06
CA SER A 590 25.00 -6.09 -18.90
C SER A 590 25.37 -7.55 -19.07
N ILE A 591 24.53 -8.45 -18.59
CA ILE A 591 24.72 -9.91 -18.64
C ILE A 591 23.50 -10.53 -19.32
N ARG A 592 23.62 -10.84 -20.62
CA ARG A 592 22.56 -11.50 -21.41
C ARG A 592 22.37 -12.98 -21.08
N ASN A 593 23.41 -13.65 -20.58
CA ASN A 593 23.31 -15.04 -20.20
C ASN A 593 22.54 -15.16 -18.88
N VAL A 594 21.31 -15.68 -18.96
CA VAL A 594 20.41 -15.84 -17.81
C VAL A 594 21.06 -16.68 -16.71
N ASP A 595 21.68 -17.81 -17.04
CA ASP A 595 22.32 -18.69 -16.06
C ASP A 595 23.41 -17.98 -15.26
N GLN A 596 24.27 -17.22 -15.92
CA GLN A 596 25.33 -16.43 -15.29
C GLN A 596 24.75 -15.34 -14.38
N ARG A 597 23.69 -14.67 -14.83
CA ARG A 597 23.03 -13.60 -14.06
C ARG A 597 22.38 -14.15 -12.79
N LEU A 598 21.61 -15.23 -12.91
CA LEU A 598 20.99 -15.88 -11.75
C LEU A 598 22.03 -16.49 -10.81
N GLN A 599 23.16 -16.99 -11.33
CA GLN A 599 24.28 -17.47 -10.52
C GLN A 599 24.88 -16.34 -9.68
N LYS A 600 25.14 -15.16 -10.28
CA LYS A 600 25.62 -13.98 -9.55
C LYS A 600 24.64 -13.54 -8.47
N MET A 601 23.34 -13.53 -8.75
CA MET A 601 22.33 -13.22 -7.75
C MET A 601 22.38 -14.22 -6.58
N ALA A 602 22.50 -15.52 -6.86
CA ALA A 602 22.53 -16.55 -5.82
C ALA A 602 23.78 -16.44 -4.95
N GLU A 603 24.94 -16.15 -5.54
CA GLU A 603 26.20 -15.89 -4.84
C GLU A 603 26.13 -14.63 -3.97
N GLU A 604 25.52 -13.54 -4.47
CA GLU A 604 25.33 -12.31 -3.69
C GLU A 604 24.47 -12.59 -2.45
N VAL A 605 23.33 -13.28 -2.62
CA VAL A 605 22.46 -13.61 -1.48
C VAL A 605 23.14 -14.56 -0.50
N GLU A 606 23.85 -15.58 -0.98
CA GLU A 606 24.61 -16.52 -0.14
C GLU A 606 25.64 -15.79 0.74
N SER A 607 26.36 -14.84 0.15
CA SER A 607 27.34 -14.01 0.87
C SER A 607 26.71 -13.11 1.95
N GLY A 608 25.39 -12.90 1.89
CA GLY A 608 24.60 -12.09 2.84
C GLY A 608 24.08 -10.79 2.27
N GLY A 609 24.34 -10.52 0.98
CA GLY A 609 23.75 -9.40 0.28
C GLY A 609 22.25 -9.55 0.09
N VAL A 610 21.59 -8.41 0.00
CA VAL A 610 20.19 -8.22 -0.32
C VAL A 610 20.08 -7.84 -1.79
N VAL A 611 19.26 -8.57 -2.54
CA VAL A 611 19.07 -8.36 -3.98
C VAL A 611 17.68 -7.83 -4.26
N ALA A 612 17.58 -6.67 -4.89
CA ALA A 612 16.34 -6.20 -5.49
C ALA A 612 16.18 -6.79 -6.89
N TRP A 613 14.98 -7.29 -7.18
CA TRP A 613 14.63 -7.88 -8.46
C TRP A 613 13.44 -7.17 -9.08
N TYR A 614 13.68 -6.59 -10.26
CA TYR A 614 12.69 -6.06 -11.17
C TYR A 614 12.61 -6.95 -12.42
N HIS A 615 11.53 -7.72 -12.55
CA HIS A 615 11.34 -8.67 -13.65
C HIS A 615 9.98 -8.48 -14.33
N SER A 616 10.00 -8.30 -15.65
CA SER A 616 8.80 -8.33 -16.52
C SER A 616 7.60 -7.59 -15.92
N ARG A 617 6.39 -8.11 -16.15
CA ARG A 617 5.11 -7.57 -15.66
C ARG A 617 5.01 -7.69 -14.14
N SER A 618 4.47 -6.67 -13.49
CA SER A 618 4.27 -6.64 -12.04
C SER A 618 3.08 -7.50 -11.59
N GLU A 619 3.14 -7.92 -10.33
CA GLU A 619 2.08 -8.62 -9.62
C GLU A 619 0.90 -7.68 -9.28
N LEU A 620 -0.33 -8.11 -9.57
CA LEU A 620 -1.53 -7.57 -8.96
C LEU A 620 -1.70 -8.15 -7.54
N GLY A 621 -1.97 -7.27 -6.58
CA GLY A 621 -2.16 -7.63 -5.17
C GLY A 621 -1.13 -6.99 -4.23
N PRO A 622 -1.24 -7.21 -2.90
CA PRO A 622 -0.38 -6.55 -1.92
C PRO A 622 0.94 -7.29 -1.68
N ARG A 623 1.18 -8.43 -2.35
CA ARG A 623 2.35 -9.29 -2.14
C ARG A 623 3.24 -9.26 -3.38
N ALA A 624 4.55 -9.15 -3.17
CA ALA A 624 5.51 -9.45 -4.23
C ALA A 624 5.75 -10.96 -4.31
N LEU A 625 5.76 -11.48 -5.53
CA LEU A 625 5.78 -12.91 -5.86
C LEU A 625 6.92 -13.23 -6.83
N GLY A 626 8.00 -12.45 -6.79
CA GLY A 626 9.23 -12.69 -7.56
C GLY A 626 9.48 -11.71 -8.71
N HIS A 627 8.60 -10.73 -8.95
CA HIS A 627 8.75 -9.77 -10.06
C HIS A 627 9.06 -8.35 -9.61
N ARG A 628 8.59 -7.97 -8.41
CA ARG A 628 8.95 -6.72 -7.74
C ARG A 628 9.37 -7.02 -6.30
N SER A 629 10.47 -7.74 -6.16
CA SER A 629 10.88 -8.39 -4.90
C SER A 629 12.23 -7.90 -4.39
N ILE A 630 12.36 -7.85 -3.06
CA ILE A 630 13.64 -7.82 -2.36
C ILE A 630 13.89 -9.22 -1.81
N LEU A 631 15.04 -9.78 -2.15
CA LEU A 631 15.44 -11.14 -1.85
C LEU A 631 16.62 -11.17 -0.89
N ALA A 632 16.60 -12.12 0.04
CA ALA A 632 17.64 -12.23 1.06
C ALA A 632 17.82 -13.69 1.54
N ASP A 633 18.91 -13.95 2.28
CA ASP A 633 19.22 -15.29 2.78
C ASP A 633 18.31 -15.67 3.97
N PRO A 634 17.49 -16.73 3.86
CA PRO A 634 16.59 -17.15 4.94
C PRO A 634 17.32 -17.73 6.17
N ARG A 635 18.62 -18.05 6.05
CA ARG A 635 19.43 -18.63 7.13
C ARG A 635 19.88 -17.58 8.16
N LYS A 636 19.94 -16.30 7.77
CA LYS A 636 20.56 -15.22 8.55
C LYS A 636 19.51 -14.44 9.34
N LYS A 637 19.32 -14.77 10.63
CA LYS A 637 18.30 -14.10 11.48
C LYS A 637 18.54 -12.59 11.60
N GLY A 638 19.79 -12.15 11.80
CA GLY A 638 20.15 -10.71 11.86
C GLY A 638 19.77 -9.92 10.61
N LEU A 639 19.64 -10.58 9.45
CA LEU A 639 19.21 -9.97 8.20
C LEU A 639 17.73 -9.53 8.24
N VAL A 640 16.89 -10.17 9.07
CA VAL A 640 15.50 -9.74 9.31
C VAL A 640 15.48 -8.35 9.91
N ARG A 641 16.27 -8.15 10.98
CA ARG A 641 16.39 -6.86 11.64
C ARG A 641 16.93 -5.82 10.68
N PHE A 642 18.01 -6.14 9.97
CA PHE A 642 18.60 -5.25 8.99
C PHE A 642 17.60 -4.82 7.91
N VAL A 643 16.87 -5.77 7.30
CA VAL A 643 15.88 -5.43 6.27
C VAL A 643 14.72 -4.64 6.86
N ASN A 644 14.21 -5.00 8.04
CA ASN A 644 13.12 -4.25 8.68
C ASN A 644 13.55 -2.82 9.04
N GLU A 645 14.72 -2.62 9.64
CA GLU A 645 15.16 -1.31 10.14
C GLU A 645 15.83 -0.43 9.07
N LYS A 646 16.70 -1.00 8.23
CA LYS A 646 17.56 -0.27 7.29
C LYS A 646 17.01 -0.22 5.86
N VAL A 647 16.28 -1.26 5.44
CA VAL A 647 15.68 -1.30 4.08
C VAL A 647 14.24 -0.78 4.10
N LYS A 648 13.47 -1.17 5.11
CA LYS A 648 12.02 -0.93 5.18
C LYS A 648 11.60 0.16 6.14
N SER A 649 12.49 0.61 7.01
CA SER A 649 12.21 1.60 8.06
C SER A 649 10.92 1.27 8.85
N ARG A 650 10.73 -0.02 9.17
CA ARG A 650 9.53 -0.56 9.83
C ARG A 650 9.87 -1.41 11.06
N GLU A 651 8.83 -1.84 11.77
CA GLU A 651 8.93 -2.52 13.06
C GLU A 651 9.66 -3.88 12.96
N SER A 652 10.50 -4.20 13.95
CA SER A 652 11.38 -5.39 13.97
C SER A 652 10.62 -6.73 14.00
N PHE A 653 9.43 -6.75 14.62
CA PHE A 653 8.62 -7.96 14.82
C PHE A 653 7.97 -8.51 13.55
N ARG A 654 8.04 -7.79 12.42
CA ARG A 654 7.36 -8.24 11.21
C ARG A 654 8.11 -9.42 10.59
N PRO A 655 7.46 -10.59 10.47
CA PRO A 655 8.08 -11.74 9.83
C PRO A 655 8.25 -11.49 8.33
N PHE A 656 9.23 -12.18 7.74
CA PHE A 656 9.33 -12.31 6.29
C PHE A 656 8.80 -13.67 5.82
N ALA A 657 8.52 -13.74 4.52
CA ALA A 657 7.97 -14.91 3.87
C ALA A 657 9.07 -15.62 3.05
N PRO A 658 9.11 -16.96 3.02
CA PRO A 658 9.93 -17.67 2.06
C PRO A 658 9.21 -17.87 0.74
N SER A 659 9.96 -17.79 -0.36
CA SER A 659 9.59 -18.41 -1.64
C SER A 659 10.36 -19.72 -1.78
N VAL A 660 9.64 -20.84 -1.84
CA VAL A 660 10.16 -22.21 -1.77
C VAL A 660 9.86 -22.98 -3.04
N LEU A 661 10.80 -23.82 -3.47
CA LEU A 661 10.55 -24.78 -4.55
C LEU A 661 9.37 -25.67 -4.16
N ALA A 662 8.34 -25.72 -5.01
CA ALA A 662 7.10 -26.43 -4.70
C ALA A 662 7.39 -27.90 -4.31
N GLU A 663 8.26 -28.57 -5.05
CA GLU A 663 8.68 -29.97 -4.84
C GLU A 663 9.40 -30.24 -3.49
N GLU A 664 9.84 -29.20 -2.79
CA GLU A 664 10.49 -29.29 -1.49
C GLU A 664 9.61 -28.80 -0.33
N ALA A 665 8.44 -28.21 -0.61
CA ALA A 665 7.63 -27.54 0.40
C ALA A 665 7.21 -28.50 1.53
N SER A 666 6.71 -29.69 1.21
CA SER A 666 6.28 -30.70 2.19
C SER A 666 7.42 -31.21 3.09
N ASN A 667 8.66 -31.21 2.58
CA ASN A 667 9.83 -31.58 3.36
C ASN A 667 10.11 -30.55 4.46
N TRP A 668 9.73 -29.28 4.29
CA TRP A 668 10.10 -28.18 5.18
C TRP A 668 8.95 -27.68 6.04
N PHE A 669 7.72 -27.83 5.57
CA PHE A 669 6.52 -27.34 6.22
C PHE A 669 5.48 -28.45 6.38
N ASP A 670 4.73 -28.41 7.47
CA ASP A 670 3.48 -29.17 7.63
C ASP A 670 2.38 -28.47 6.84
N LEU A 671 2.09 -29.01 5.66
CA LEU A 671 1.06 -28.52 4.74
C LEU A 671 -0.32 -29.13 5.03
N GLY A 672 -0.44 -30.02 6.00
CA GLY A 672 -1.67 -30.74 6.34
C GLY A 672 -1.92 -32.00 5.50
N PRO A 673 -2.87 -32.85 5.94
CA PRO A 673 -3.08 -34.19 5.39
C PRO A 673 -3.78 -34.22 4.02
N SER A 674 -4.42 -33.13 3.61
CA SER A 674 -5.16 -33.05 2.35
C SER A 674 -4.28 -32.75 1.13
N VAL A 675 -3.01 -32.38 1.33
CA VAL A 675 -2.09 -32.04 0.24
C VAL A 675 -1.56 -33.32 -0.38
N LEU A 676 -1.90 -33.53 -1.66
CA LEU A 676 -1.42 -34.69 -2.39
C LEU A 676 0.08 -34.55 -2.72
N PRO A 677 0.86 -35.65 -2.74
CA PRO A 677 2.29 -35.61 -3.06
C PRO A 677 2.62 -34.98 -4.43
N ASP A 678 1.69 -35.04 -5.38
CA ASP A 678 1.87 -34.52 -6.74
C ASP A 678 1.31 -33.08 -6.92
N ASP A 679 0.56 -32.55 -5.94
CA ASP A 679 -0.02 -31.21 -5.94
C ASP A 679 0.62 -30.35 -4.85
N GLN A 680 1.89 -29.95 -5.10
CA GLN A 680 2.68 -29.21 -4.12
C GLN A 680 2.60 -27.68 -4.27
N ASN A 681 1.82 -27.18 -5.24
CA ASN A 681 1.62 -25.74 -5.43
C ASN A 681 0.52 -25.18 -4.50
N VAL A 682 0.69 -25.40 -3.20
CA VAL A 682 -0.36 -25.16 -2.19
C VAL A 682 -0.57 -23.68 -1.84
N SER A 683 0.42 -22.82 -2.07
CA SER A 683 0.35 -21.40 -1.72
C SER A 683 1.18 -20.57 -2.71
N PRO A 684 0.78 -20.49 -3.99
CA PRO A 684 1.54 -19.73 -5.01
C PRO A 684 1.60 -18.22 -4.76
N PHE A 685 0.74 -17.70 -3.88
CA PHE A 685 0.51 -16.26 -3.71
C PHE A 685 0.83 -15.73 -2.31
N MET A 686 1.53 -16.51 -1.47
CA MET A 686 1.76 -16.18 -0.05
C MET A 686 0.47 -15.95 0.76
N SER A 687 -0.60 -16.66 0.39
CA SER A 687 -1.94 -16.48 0.97
C SER A 687 -2.18 -17.36 2.19
N MET A 688 -1.28 -18.29 2.51
CA MET A 688 -1.43 -19.23 3.63
C MET A 688 -0.15 -19.33 4.45
N THR A 689 -0.31 -19.53 5.77
CA THR A 689 0.78 -19.98 6.64
C THR A 689 0.81 -21.49 6.75
N ALA A 690 1.99 -22.05 6.95
CA ALA A 690 2.22 -23.44 7.35
C ALA A 690 3.17 -23.49 8.56
N ILE A 691 3.22 -24.62 9.24
CA ILE A 691 4.13 -24.80 10.39
C ILE A 691 5.45 -25.35 9.88
N VAL A 692 6.57 -24.70 10.21
CA VAL A 692 7.90 -25.21 9.90
C VAL A 692 8.17 -26.44 10.75
N HIS A 693 8.63 -27.53 10.12
CA HIS A 693 9.03 -28.75 10.84
C HIS A 693 10.06 -28.40 11.91
N GLU A 694 9.83 -28.86 13.15
CA GLU A 694 10.63 -28.48 14.32
C GLU A 694 12.13 -28.66 14.10
N SER A 695 12.52 -29.78 13.48
CA SER A 695 13.91 -30.11 13.15
C SER A 695 14.59 -29.18 12.14
N LYS A 696 13.81 -28.32 11.46
CA LYS A 696 14.28 -27.41 10.40
C LYS A 696 14.20 -25.94 10.76
N ARG A 697 13.48 -25.56 11.83
CA ARG A 697 13.28 -24.15 12.24
C ARG A 697 14.59 -23.38 12.38
N ALA A 698 15.58 -23.97 13.04
CA ALA A 698 16.89 -23.35 13.25
C ALA A 698 17.70 -23.11 11.96
N ARG A 699 17.33 -23.76 10.84
CA ARG A 699 18.03 -23.59 9.54
C ARG A 699 17.51 -22.42 8.72
N ILE A 700 16.29 -21.95 9.00
CA ILE A 700 15.62 -20.86 8.27
C ILE A 700 15.01 -19.83 9.23
N PRO A 701 15.77 -19.33 10.21
CA PRO A 701 15.23 -18.48 11.27
C PRO A 701 14.67 -17.14 10.75
N ALA A 702 15.13 -16.65 9.58
CA ALA A 702 14.71 -15.34 9.07
C ALA A 702 13.27 -15.33 8.50
N VAL A 703 12.73 -16.51 8.20
CA VAL A 703 11.41 -16.72 7.61
C VAL A 703 10.50 -17.58 8.49
N THR A 704 10.91 -17.82 9.73
CA THR A 704 10.16 -18.59 10.73
C THR A 704 9.77 -17.66 11.86
N HIS A 705 8.47 -17.58 12.17
CA HIS A 705 7.96 -16.76 13.28
C HIS A 705 8.20 -17.46 14.64
N VAL A 706 8.02 -16.74 15.75
CA VAL A 706 8.25 -17.21 17.12
C VAL A 706 7.41 -18.43 17.50
N ASP A 707 6.23 -18.58 16.89
CA ASP A 707 5.36 -19.75 17.06
C ASP A 707 5.72 -20.94 16.13
N GLY A 708 6.75 -20.78 15.29
CA GLY A 708 7.18 -21.76 14.30
C GLY A 708 6.38 -21.73 13.00
N SER A 709 5.45 -20.78 12.83
CA SER A 709 4.72 -20.60 11.58
C SER A 709 5.56 -19.86 10.53
N SER A 710 5.21 -20.04 9.26
CA SER A 710 5.81 -19.34 8.13
C SER A 710 4.80 -19.15 7.01
N ARG A 711 4.82 -17.97 6.36
CA ARG A 711 3.91 -17.62 5.26
C ARG A 711 4.60 -17.85 3.93
N LEU A 712 4.43 -19.02 3.32
CA LEU A 712 5.22 -19.43 2.16
C LEU A 712 4.58 -19.09 0.80
N GLN A 713 5.43 -18.83 -0.19
CA GLN A 713 5.12 -18.88 -1.62
C GLN A 713 5.66 -20.19 -2.21
N THR A 714 4.81 -21.04 -2.79
CA THR A 714 5.28 -22.19 -3.58
C THR A 714 5.59 -21.77 -5.01
N VAL A 715 6.76 -22.13 -5.51
CA VAL A 715 7.25 -21.76 -6.84
C VAL A 715 7.45 -23.02 -7.67
N THR A 716 6.81 -23.10 -8.83
CA THR A 716 6.92 -24.23 -9.76
C THR A 716 7.72 -23.84 -11.00
N SER A 717 8.42 -24.80 -11.61
CA SER A 717 9.15 -24.58 -12.86
C SER A 717 8.24 -24.29 -14.06
N THR A 718 6.94 -24.58 -13.96
CA THR A 718 5.96 -24.35 -15.03
C THR A 718 5.32 -22.96 -14.93
N ALA A 719 5.00 -22.49 -13.74
CA ALA A 719 4.43 -21.16 -13.55
C ALA A 719 5.53 -20.09 -13.64
N GLU A 720 6.64 -20.29 -12.92
CA GLU A 720 7.69 -19.29 -12.75
C GLU A 720 9.10 -19.87 -12.99
N PRO A 721 9.45 -20.21 -14.24
CA PRO A 721 10.68 -20.95 -14.55
C PRO A 721 11.96 -20.22 -14.15
N LEU A 722 12.02 -18.90 -14.34
CA LEU A 722 13.22 -18.11 -13.99
C LEU A 722 13.36 -17.96 -12.48
N TYR A 723 12.26 -17.77 -11.75
CA TYR A 723 12.29 -17.66 -10.31
C TYR A 723 12.63 -19.00 -9.65
N HIS A 724 12.04 -20.08 -10.15
CA HIS A 724 12.37 -21.46 -9.78
C HIS A 724 13.85 -21.78 -10.00
N LEU A 725 14.40 -21.42 -11.17
CA LEU A 725 15.81 -21.64 -11.48
C LEU A 725 16.75 -20.86 -10.56
N PHE A 726 16.40 -19.61 -10.21
CA PHE A 726 17.16 -18.82 -9.24
C PHE A 726 17.19 -19.50 -7.86
N ILE A 727 16.03 -19.90 -7.34
CA ILE A 727 15.95 -20.61 -6.05
C ILE A 727 16.71 -21.94 -6.12
N SER A 728 16.66 -22.64 -7.24
CA SER A 728 17.40 -23.89 -7.46
C SER A 728 18.92 -23.68 -7.42
N LYS A 729 19.43 -22.57 -7.96
CA LYS A 729 20.87 -22.23 -7.86
C LYS A 729 21.26 -21.93 -6.42
N PHE A 730 20.45 -21.15 -5.69
CA PHE A 730 20.66 -20.91 -4.26
C PHE A 730 20.60 -22.22 -3.46
N PHE A 731 19.70 -23.13 -3.81
CA PHE A 731 19.59 -24.44 -3.20
C PHE A 731 20.86 -25.27 -3.41
N ALA A 732 21.42 -25.29 -4.62
CA ALA A 732 22.66 -25.97 -4.93
C ALA A 732 23.86 -25.43 -4.12
N LEU A 733 23.88 -24.13 -3.81
CA LEU A 733 24.93 -23.49 -3.02
C LEU A 733 24.79 -23.76 -1.52
N THR A 734 23.56 -23.81 -0.99
CA THR A 734 23.31 -23.71 0.47
C THR A 734 22.65 -24.93 1.09
N GLY A 735 22.05 -25.81 0.29
CA GLY A 735 21.16 -26.88 0.76
C GLY A 735 19.83 -26.38 1.34
N ILE A 736 19.45 -25.12 1.08
CA ILE A 736 18.16 -24.53 1.44
C ILE A 736 17.33 -24.26 0.17
N PRO A 737 16.15 -24.88 -0.02
CA PRO A 737 15.37 -24.79 -1.25
C PRO A 737 14.42 -23.59 -1.28
N MET A 738 14.80 -22.49 -0.64
CA MET A 738 13.96 -21.30 -0.53
C MET A 738 14.79 -20.04 -0.36
N ILE A 739 14.18 -18.90 -0.68
CA ILE A 739 14.75 -17.57 -0.49
C ILE A 739 13.78 -16.72 0.34
N LEU A 740 14.29 -15.80 1.15
CA LEU A 740 13.44 -14.77 1.76
C LEU A 740 12.95 -13.85 0.65
N ASN A 741 11.64 -13.59 0.59
CA ASN A 741 11.03 -12.68 -0.36
C ASN A 741 10.15 -11.66 0.36
N THR A 742 10.36 -10.37 0.06
CA THR A 742 9.50 -9.27 0.50
C THR A 742 9.25 -8.30 -0.65
N SER A 743 8.20 -7.48 -0.53
CA SER A 743 7.87 -6.42 -1.50
C SER A 743 9.06 -5.54 -1.85
N PHE A 744 9.19 -5.06 -3.08
CA PHE A 744 10.19 -4.05 -3.42
C PHE A 744 9.60 -2.65 -3.27
N ASN A 745 9.87 -2.06 -2.10
CA ASN A 745 9.56 -0.69 -1.70
C ASN A 745 10.45 -0.34 -0.51
N THR A 746 11.05 0.84 -0.48
CA THR A 746 12.01 1.23 0.56
C THR A 746 11.61 2.52 1.26
N LEU A 747 10.79 3.36 0.61
CA LEU A 747 10.23 4.54 1.23
C LEU A 747 9.07 4.19 2.18
N PRO A 748 8.97 4.85 3.34
CA PRO A 748 7.80 4.73 4.20
C PRO A 748 6.52 5.07 3.44
N SER A 749 5.50 4.23 3.59
CA SER A 749 4.18 4.44 2.99
C SER A 749 4.12 4.43 1.44
N GLU A 750 5.16 3.97 0.73
CA GLU A 750 5.09 3.81 -0.74
C GLU A 750 4.56 2.43 -1.19
N PRO A 751 3.77 2.36 -2.27
CA PRO A 751 3.39 1.11 -2.95
C PRO A 751 4.59 0.34 -3.49
N ILE A 752 4.40 -0.92 -3.90
CA ILE A 752 5.45 -1.68 -4.58
C ILE A 752 5.89 -0.93 -5.85
N VAL A 753 7.18 -0.94 -6.18
CA VAL A 753 7.71 -0.25 -7.38
C VAL A 753 7.06 -0.77 -8.65
N GLU A 754 6.74 0.13 -9.58
CA GLU A 754 6.07 -0.24 -10.84
C GLU A 754 6.97 0.03 -12.04
N SER A 755 7.50 1.25 -12.18
CA SER A 755 8.37 1.64 -13.29
C SER A 755 9.86 1.33 -13.03
N PRO A 756 10.70 1.25 -14.08
CA PRO A 756 12.15 1.16 -13.92
C PRO A 756 12.76 2.32 -13.10
N ARG A 757 12.17 3.51 -13.21
CA ARG A 757 12.59 4.69 -12.42
C ARG A 757 12.27 4.50 -10.94
N ASP A 758 11.07 4.00 -10.60
CA ASP A 758 10.72 3.67 -9.22
C ASP A 758 11.69 2.63 -8.64
N ALA A 759 12.06 1.61 -9.41
CA ALA A 759 12.99 0.57 -8.97
C ALA A 759 14.40 1.13 -8.67
N ILE A 760 14.94 1.99 -9.55
CA ILE A 760 16.22 2.66 -9.31
C ILE A 760 16.13 3.62 -8.12
N ARG A 761 15.06 4.41 -8.01
CA ARG A 761 14.83 5.32 -6.88
C ARG A 761 14.82 4.55 -5.56
N SER A 762 14.01 3.51 -5.45
CA SER A 762 13.92 2.70 -4.23
C SER A 762 15.25 1.98 -3.93
N PHE A 763 15.99 1.53 -4.96
CA PHE A 763 17.34 0.98 -4.78
C PHE A 763 18.30 2.03 -4.23
N LEU A 764 18.39 3.22 -4.83
CA LEU A 764 19.29 4.27 -4.34
C LEU A 764 18.92 4.74 -2.93
N TYR A 765 17.63 4.87 -2.64
CA TYR A 765 17.12 5.27 -1.33
C TYR A 765 17.48 4.28 -0.21
N SER A 766 17.74 3.01 -0.51
CA SER A 766 18.06 2.03 0.53
C SER A 766 19.48 2.20 1.13
N MET A 767 20.24 3.24 0.74
CA MET A 767 21.51 3.65 1.37
C MET A 767 22.52 2.53 1.64
N GLY A 768 22.66 1.60 0.68
CA GLY A 768 23.58 0.47 0.81
C GLY A 768 22.96 -0.82 1.35
N ALA A 769 21.74 -0.77 1.89
CA ALA A 769 21.06 -1.94 2.44
C ALA A 769 20.46 -2.91 1.39
N ILE A 770 20.58 -2.56 0.10
CA ILE A 770 20.33 -3.45 -1.03
C ILE A 770 21.60 -3.41 -1.87
N GLU A 771 22.35 -4.48 -1.95
CA GLU A 771 23.68 -4.53 -2.56
C GLU A 771 23.60 -4.58 -4.09
N MET A 772 22.55 -5.19 -4.62
CA MET A 772 22.39 -5.44 -6.05
C MET A 772 20.94 -5.19 -6.49
N LEU A 773 20.75 -4.48 -7.60
CA LEU A 773 19.49 -4.42 -8.34
C LEU A 773 19.66 -5.19 -9.66
N VAL A 774 18.77 -6.13 -9.93
CA VAL A 774 18.69 -6.82 -11.21
C VAL A 774 17.43 -6.40 -11.95
N MET A 775 17.61 -5.82 -13.13
CA MET A 775 16.54 -5.29 -13.97
C MET A 775 16.79 -5.69 -15.43
N GLY A 776 15.97 -6.61 -15.95
CA GLY A 776 16.20 -7.20 -17.27
C GLY A 776 17.57 -7.88 -17.38
N ASP A 777 18.38 -7.46 -18.35
CA ASP A 777 19.74 -7.95 -18.55
C ASP A 777 20.81 -7.20 -17.75
N TYR A 778 20.41 -6.23 -16.91
CA TYR A 778 21.32 -5.36 -16.18
C TYR A 778 21.46 -5.80 -14.73
N VAL A 779 22.71 -5.98 -14.30
CA VAL A 779 23.11 -6.09 -12.90
C VAL A 779 23.67 -4.73 -12.49
N ILE A 780 23.00 -4.11 -11.53
CA ILE A 780 23.24 -2.73 -11.12
C ILE A 780 23.73 -2.73 -9.67
N LYS A 781 24.86 -2.07 -9.44
CA LYS A 781 25.41 -1.78 -8.11
C LYS A 781 25.53 -0.27 -7.94
N ARG A 782 25.66 0.19 -6.70
CA ARG A 782 25.98 1.60 -6.44
C ARG A 782 27.45 1.84 -6.75
N LYS A 783 27.72 2.91 -7.47
CA LYS A 783 29.09 3.35 -7.71
C LYS A 783 29.70 3.76 -6.37
N PRO A 784 30.89 3.25 -6.00
CA PRO A 784 31.54 3.68 -4.77
C PRO A 784 31.84 5.20 -4.86
N PRO A 785 31.62 5.96 -3.79
CA PRO A 785 31.95 7.38 -3.78
C PRO A 785 33.45 7.52 -4.04
N ASN A 786 33.83 8.25 -5.09
CA ASN A 786 35.23 8.58 -5.32
C ASN A 786 35.60 9.76 -4.41
N LEU A 787 35.87 9.45 -3.14
CA LEU A 787 36.24 10.42 -2.12
C LEU A 787 37.41 11.30 -2.56
N ARG A 788 38.39 10.75 -3.29
CA ARG A 788 39.54 11.53 -3.82
C ARG A 788 39.14 12.55 -4.87
N LYS A 789 38.15 12.23 -5.72
CA LYS A 789 37.61 13.17 -6.70
C LYS A 789 36.67 14.20 -6.07
N LEU A 790 35.83 13.78 -5.11
CA LEU A 790 34.93 14.66 -4.34
C LEU A 790 35.68 15.66 -3.47
N LEU A 791 36.80 15.23 -2.87
CA LEU A 791 37.68 16.06 -2.05
C LEU A 791 38.74 16.80 -2.86
N GLY A 792 38.68 16.74 -4.20
CA GLY A 792 39.70 17.23 -5.11
C GLY A 792 40.97 16.39 -5.06
N GLU A 793 41.42 15.88 -6.20
CA GLU A 793 42.71 15.18 -6.22
C GLU A 793 43.81 16.19 -5.90
N VAL A 794 44.63 15.89 -4.89
CA VAL A 794 45.83 16.66 -4.60
C VAL A 794 46.78 16.47 -5.78
N SER A 795 46.93 17.52 -6.59
CA SER A 795 47.98 17.59 -7.60
C SER A 795 49.34 17.34 -6.93
N LYS A 796 50.32 16.82 -7.69
CA LYS A 796 51.72 16.70 -7.22
C LYS A 796 52.33 18.04 -6.71
N SER A 797 51.67 19.17 -6.96
CA SER A 797 52.01 20.51 -6.43
C SER A 797 51.44 20.83 -5.03
N GLY A 798 50.57 19.99 -4.46
CA GLY A 798 49.91 20.25 -3.18
C GLY A 798 48.69 21.18 -3.26
N GLU A 799 48.17 21.43 -4.46
CA GLU A 799 46.92 22.16 -4.69
C GLU A 799 45.76 21.17 -4.88
N MET A 800 44.66 21.43 -4.18
CA MET A 800 43.42 20.65 -4.25
C MET A 800 42.62 21.14 -5.47
N GLN A 801 42.55 20.33 -6.53
CA GLN A 801 41.68 20.64 -7.68
C GLN A 801 40.34 19.94 -7.52
N VAL A 802 39.32 20.68 -7.08
CA VAL A 802 37.93 20.22 -7.11
C VAL A 802 37.42 20.44 -8.53
N GLU A 803 37.31 19.38 -9.35
CA GLU A 803 36.49 19.47 -10.55
C GLU A 803 35.01 19.45 -10.14
N PRO A 804 34.16 20.34 -10.66
CA PRO A 804 32.75 20.37 -10.30
C PRO A 804 32.07 19.10 -10.83
N GLY A 805 31.94 18.11 -9.94
CA GLY A 805 31.27 16.85 -10.21
C GLY A 805 29.80 16.83 -9.80
N CYS A 806 29.28 17.91 -9.22
CA CYS A 806 27.84 18.06 -9.02
C CYS A 806 27.20 18.57 -10.31
N PRO A 807 26.05 18.03 -10.74
CA PRO A 807 25.29 18.59 -11.84
C PRO A 807 24.97 20.05 -11.52
N ILE A 808 25.44 20.98 -12.36
CA ILE A 808 25.09 22.39 -12.28
C ILE A 808 23.59 22.49 -12.54
N ARG A 809 22.84 22.96 -11.54
CA ARG A 809 21.39 23.17 -11.66
C ARG A 809 21.06 24.37 -12.54
N ALA A 810 19.83 24.37 -13.07
CA ALA A 810 19.27 25.50 -13.78
C ALA A 810 18.69 26.54 -12.79
N GLY A 811 19.53 27.45 -12.29
CA GLY A 811 19.10 28.73 -11.71
C GLY A 811 19.37 28.95 -10.21
N PRO A 812 19.41 30.23 -9.78
CA PRO A 812 19.84 30.64 -8.43
C PRO A 812 18.77 30.44 -7.34
N ALA A 813 19.18 30.02 -6.14
CA ALA A 813 18.31 30.02 -4.95
C ALA A 813 17.98 31.45 -4.47
N THR A 814 16.77 31.66 -3.93
CA THR A 814 16.41 32.93 -3.26
C THR A 814 16.42 32.72 -1.74
N PHE A 815 16.96 33.65 -0.97
CA PHE A 815 17.01 33.61 0.50
C PHE A 815 16.16 34.74 1.12
N GLU A 816 15.49 34.47 2.23
CA GLU A 816 14.69 35.43 3.01
C GLU A 816 14.90 35.15 4.50
N SER A 817 15.53 36.08 5.20
CA SER A 817 15.70 36.00 6.65
C SER A 817 14.64 36.86 7.34
N SER A 818 13.93 36.29 8.30
CA SER A 818 12.92 37.00 9.10
C SER A 818 13.28 36.98 10.58
N PHE A 819 13.01 38.10 11.26
CA PHE A 819 13.25 38.26 12.69
C PHE A 819 11.91 38.12 13.42
N ALA A 820 11.79 37.13 14.31
CA ALA A 820 10.63 37.00 15.19
C ALA A 820 11.03 37.46 16.60
N LEU A 821 10.31 38.46 17.13
CA LEU A 821 10.34 38.79 18.54
C LEU A 821 9.23 37.99 19.23
N GLU A 822 9.57 37.08 20.13
CA GLU A 822 8.57 36.44 20.97
C GLU A 822 7.82 37.49 21.80
N ALA A 823 6.49 37.44 21.76
CA ALA A 823 5.63 38.35 22.50
C ALA A 823 5.69 38.04 24.00
N GLY A 824 6.62 38.69 24.71
CA GLY A 824 6.66 38.66 26.18
C GLY A 824 8.04 38.69 26.83
N VAL A 825 9.14 38.63 26.07
CA VAL A 825 10.49 38.57 26.64
C VAL A 825 11.15 39.95 26.65
N GLN A 826 11.69 40.36 27.80
CA GLN A 826 12.45 41.61 27.93
C GLN A 826 13.79 41.49 27.22
N ALA A 827 14.17 42.58 26.54
CA ALA A 827 15.36 42.72 25.72
C ALA A 827 16.65 42.34 26.47
N GLU A 828 17.19 41.16 26.17
CA GLU A 828 18.65 40.91 26.02
C GLU A 828 19.02 39.46 25.65
N GLU A 829 18.09 38.51 25.49
CA GLU A 829 18.44 37.13 25.09
C GLU A 829 17.79 36.68 23.76
N GLU A 830 18.68 36.23 22.86
CA GLU A 830 18.55 35.52 21.57
C GLU A 830 17.41 35.91 20.62
N ILE A 831 17.76 36.75 19.64
CA ILE A 831 16.99 36.92 18.39
C ILE A 831 17.21 35.66 17.55
N GLU A 832 16.25 34.73 17.57
CA GLU A 832 16.32 33.54 16.72
C GLU A 832 16.11 33.94 15.25
N THR A 833 17.16 33.80 14.46
CA THR A 833 17.18 34.24 13.06
C THR A 833 16.73 33.07 12.19
N VAL A 834 15.50 33.11 11.69
CA VAL A 834 14.99 32.06 10.80
C VAL A 834 15.26 32.46 9.36
N THR A 835 16.29 31.85 8.77
CA THR A 835 16.59 31.97 7.34
C THR A 835 15.76 30.96 6.56
N ARG A 836 15.01 31.43 5.56
CA ARG A 836 14.25 30.60 4.64
C ARG A 836 14.86 30.66 3.26
N VAL A 837 14.79 29.56 2.52
CA VAL A 837 15.25 29.47 1.14
C VAL A 837 14.11 29.06 0.22
N ARG A 838 14.10 29.60 -0.99
CA ARG A 838 13.15 29.34 -2.06
C ARG A 838 13.91 28.95 -3.31
N MET A 839 13.66 27.74 -3.76
CA MET A 839 14.31 27.18 -4.96
C MET A 839 13.48 27.52 -6.23
N PRO A 840 14.13 27.85 -7.36
CA PRO A 840 13.45 28.26 -8.59
C PRO A 840 12.60 27.12 -9.19
N ASP A 841 13.05 25.86 -9.09
CA ASP A 841 12.33 24.67 -9.57
C ASP A 841 12.38 23.54 -8.53
N ARG A 842 11.25 23.29 -7.86
CA ARG A 842 11.04 22.18 -6.93
C ARG A 842 10.00 21.23 -7.56
N PRO A 843 10.30 19.96 -7.84
CA PRO A 843 9.33 19.09 -8.53
C PRO A 843 8.24 18.50 -7.62
N THR A 844 8.37 18.58 -6.30
CA THR A 844 7.65 17.65 -5.39
C THR A 844 6.96 18.30 -4.18
N PHE A 845 6.66 19.60 -4.25
CA PHE A 845 5.65 20.21 -3.36
C PHE A 845 4.62 20.88 -4.26
N SER A 846 3.34 20.76 -3.94
CA SER A 846 2.21 21.24 -4.77
C SER A 846 2.23 22.74 -5.11
N GLU A 847 3.17 23.49 -4.52
CA GLU A 847 3.39 24.90 -4.80
C GLU A 847 4.82 25.12 -5.31
N LYS A 848 4.95 25.25 -6.65
CA LYS A 848 6.14 25.84 -7.27
C LYS A 848 6.41 27.18 -6.57
N LYS A 849 7.64 27.41 -6.07
CA LYS A 849 8.14 28.66 -5.42
C LYS A 849 7.83 28.86 -3.92
N ALA A 850 7.59 27.81 -3.14
CA ALA A 850 7.44 27.91 -1.68
C ALA A 850 8.78 28.09 -0.92
N TRP A 851 8.76 28.86 0.17
CA TRP A 851 9.89 29.09 1.09
C TRP A 851 9.97 28.00 2.16
N PHE A 852 11.16 27.48 2.48
CA PHE A 852 11.39 26.55 3.59
C PHE A 852 12.50 27.04 4.53
N PRO A 853 12.37 26.85 5.85
CA PRO A 853 13.39 27.26 6.82
C PRO A 853 14.62 26.36 6.73
N LEU A 854 15.80 26.96 6.83
CA LEU A 854 17.06 26.28 7.07
C LEU A 854 17.18 25.99 8.57
N LEU A 855 17.82 24.88 8.91
CA LEU A 855 18.09 24.51 10.30
C LEU A 855 19.29 25.29 10.86
N ASP A 856 20.27 25.61 10.02
CA ASP A 856 21.42 26.44 10.34
C ASP A 856 22.01 27.13 9.08
N ASP A 857 22.96 28.05 9.29
CA ASP A 857 23.61 28.78 8.20
C ASP A 857 24.48 27.87 7.32
N LEU A 858 25.03 26.77 7.86
CA LEU A 858 25.86 25.81 7.13
C LEU A 858 25.04 25.05 6.08
N GLU A 859 23.77 24.76 6.35
CA GLU A 859 22.85 24.17 5.38
C GLU A 859 22.62 25.09 4.17
N GLY A 860 22.52 26.40 4.40
CA GLY A 860 22.40 27.41 3.34
C GLY A 860 23.64 27.48 2.45
N GLU A 861 24.83 27.42 3.06
CA GLU A 861 26.12 27.39 2.36
C GLU A 861 26.30 26.11 1.54
N LEU A 862 25.94 24.94 2.06
CA LEU A 862 26.03 23.69 1.30
C LEU A 862 25.06 23.65 0.09
N LEU A 863 23.90 24.30 0.20
CA LEU A 863 22.96 24.44 -0.91
C LEU A 863 23.49 25.37 -2.01
N SER A 864 24.29 26.37 -1.67
CA SER A 864 24.92 27.29 -2.63
C SER A 864 26.07 26.64 -3.42
N VAL A 865 26.59 25.49 -2.97
CA VAL A 865 27.47 24.62 -3.78
C VAL A 865 26.71 23.97 -4.93
N CYS A 866 25.42 23.69 -4.75
CA CYS A 866 24.59 23.01 -5.73
C CYS A 866 24.16 23.91 -6.90
N ASP A 867 24.13 25.23 -6.72
CA ASP A 867 23.88 26.22 -7.78
C ASP A 867 25.16 26.94 -8.25
N GLY A 868 26.31 26.59 -7.67
CA GLY A 868 27.63 27.09 -8.05
C GLY A 868 27.97 28.47 -7.48
N THR A 869 27.19 28.98 -6.53
CA THR A 869 27.41 30.27 -5.87
C THR A 869 28.61 30.24 -4.93
N ASN A 870 28.79 29.16 -4.16
CA ASN A 870 30.01 28.93 -3.37
C ASN A 870 30.69 27.63 -3.81
N THR A 871 32.02 27.56 -3.66
CA THR A 871 32.76 26.33 -3.84
C THR A 871 32.87 25.57 -2.51
N MET A 872 33.10 24.26 -2.58
CA MET A 872 33.38 23.46 -1.38
C MET A 872 34.60 24.00 -0.60
N ASN A 873 35.55 24.63 -1.31
CA ASN A 873 36.71 25.29 -0.72
C ASN A 873 36.33 26.53 0.10
N ASP A 874 35.36 27.33 -0.37
CA ASP A 874 34.94 28.56 0.33
C ASP A 874 34.33 28.21 1.69
N ILE A 875 33.51 27.16 1.74
CA ILE A 875 32.90 26.64 2.98
C ILE A 875 33.98 26.06 3.90
N MET A 876 34.92 25.27 3.36
CA MET A 876 36.01 24.72 4.16
C MET A 876 36.89 25.80 4.79
N VAL A 877 37.19 26.88 4.06
CA VAL A 877 37.98 28.02 4.56
C VAL A 877 37.23 28.79 5.64
N GLN A 878 35.90 28.89 5.52
CA GLN A 878 35.06 29.63 6.47
C GLN A 878 34.89 28.92 7.82
N TYR A 879 34.93 27.59 7.83
CA TYR A 879 34.72 26.77 9.03
C TYR A 879 35.99 26.12 9.60
N THR A 880 37.15 26.28 8.94
CA THR A 880 38.45 25.81 9.47
C THR A 880 39.28 27.02 9.91
N PRO A 881 39.56 27.21 11.22
CA PRO A 881 40.38 28.33 11.67
C PRO A 881 41.83 28.11 11.21
N LEU A 882 42.28 28.86 10.20
CA LEU A 882 43.71 28.94 9.88
C LEU A 882 44.35 29.99 10.81
N PRO A 883 45.40 29.66 11.57
CA PRO A 883 46.13 30.64 12.36
C PRO A 883 46.71 31.72 11.44
N GLU A 884 46.60 33.00 11.84
CA GLU A 884 47.02 34.16 11.03
C GLU A 884 48.45 33.99 10.49
N GLY A 885 48.56 33.99 9.16
CA GLY A 885 49.85 33.96 8.45
C GLY A 885 50.33 32.58 7.98
N GLN A 886 49.49 31.54 7.98
CA GLN A 886 49.80 30.25 7.36
C GLN A 886 48.88 29.91 6.18
N ASP A 887 49.49 29.52 5.05
CA ASP A 887 48.77 29.09 3.83
C ASP A 887 48.48 27.58 3.80
N LYS A 888 48.78 26.83 4.88
CA LYS A 888 48.62 25.36 4.96
C LYS A 888 48.29 24.88 6.37
N ILE A 889 47.41 23.89 6.47
CA ILE A 889 46.98 23.22 7.71
C ILE A 889 48.17 22.45 8.32
N GLY A 890 48.47 22.71 9.61
CA GLY A 890 49.53 22.03 10.36
C GLY A 890 49.15 20.59 10.71
N LYS A 891 50.15 19.74 10.99
CA LYS A 891 49.94 18.30 11.28
C LYS A 891 49.03 18.02 12.50
N GLU A 892 48.90 18.98 13.41
CA GLU A 892 48.10 18.89 14.64
C GLU A 892 46.63 19.28 14.40
N ASP A 893 46.33 20.10 13.38
CA ASP A 893 44.97 20.52 13.01
C ASP A 893 44.29 19.57 12.00
N VAL A 894 45.01 18.54 11.53
CA VAL A 894 44.53 17.57 10.53
C VAL A 894 43.40 16.71 11.09
N GLU A 895 43.40 16.40 12.38
CA GLU A 895 42.44 15.50 13.02
C GLU A 895 41.10 16.21 13.29
N GLU A 896 41.13 17.48 13.72
CA GLU A 896 39.95 18.36 13.80
C GLU A 896 39.38 18.66 12.41
N ALA A 897 40.24 18.98 11.44
CA ALA A 897 39.82 19.19 10.05
C ALA A 897 39.24 17.90 9.44
N GLN A 898 39.76 16.72 9.77
CA GLN A 898 39.20 15.43 9.35
C GLN A 898 37.84 15.15 9.98
N THR A 899 37.64 15.50 11.25
CA THR A 899 36.37 15.33 11.96
C THR A 899 35.30 16.29 11.41
N LEU A 900 35.67 17.55 11.17
CA LEU A 900 34.83 18.54 10.51
C LEU A 900 34.49 18.11 9.07
N LEU A 901 35.47 17.62 8.32
CA LEU A 901 35.28 17.08 6.97
C LEU A 901 34.38 15.84 6.98
N GLN A 902 34.51 14.97 7.97
CA GLN A 902 33.66 13.80 8.14
C GLN A 902 32.22 14.20 8.49
N ASN A 903 32.02 15.22 9.33
CA ASN A 903 30.72 15.81 9.62
C ASN A 903 30.09 16.52 8.40
N ILE A 904 30.90 17.24 7.62
CA ILE A 904 30.48 17.85 6.36
C ILE A 904 30.13 16.77 5.33
N VAL A 905 30.88 15.67 5.25
CA VAL A 905 30.59 14.52 4.38
C VAL A 905 29.32 13.80 4.82
N TYR A 906 29.09 13.60 6.11
CA TYR A 906 27.83 13.02 6.61
C TYR A 906 26.63 13.93 6.33
N ARG A 907 26.78 15.25 6.49
CA ARG A 907 25.74 16.24 6.14
C ARG A 907 25.53 16.34 4.62
N LEU A 908 26.58 16.19 3.81
CA LEU A 908 26.49 16.09 2.35
C LEU A 908 25.79 14.81 1.92
N VAL A 909 26.04 13.67 2.57
CA VAL A 909 25.29 12.42 2.35
C VAL A 909 23.82 12.61 2.71
N ARG A 910 23.51 13.37 3.75
CA ARG A 910 22.13 13.75 4.11
C ARG A 910 21.48 14.71 3.10
N LEU A 911 22.22 15.68 2.57
CA LEU A 911 21.78 16.52 1.46
C LEU A 911 21.61 15.70 0.17
N TYR A 912 22.44 14.69 -0.03
CA TYR A 912 22.30 13.70 -1.09
C TYR A 912 21.03 12.87 -0.91
N GLU A 913 20.63 12.52 0.32
CA GLU A 913 19.32 11.92 0.63
C GLU A 913 18.18 12.85 0.20
N HIS A 914 18.26 14.15 0.49
CA HIS A 914 17.28 15.14 0.02
C HIS A 914 17.24 15.29 -1.50
N THR A 915 18.37 15.10 -2.18
CA THR A 915 18.46 15.17 -3.65
C THR A 915 18.01 13.86 -4.31
N LEU A 916 18.21 12.71 -3.66
CA LEU A 916 17.71 11.39 -4.07
C LEU A 916 16.21 11.20 -3.81
N ILE A 917 15.65 11.87 -2.79
CA ILE A 917 14.20 11.99 -2.57
C ILE A 917 13.55 12.92 -3.62
N SER A 918 14.33 13.81 -4.24
CA SER A 918 13.88 14.69 -5.34
C SER A 918 14.00 14.07 -6.73
N TRP A 919 14.59 12.87 -6.82
CA TRP A 919 14.74 12.00 -7.98
C TRP A 919 13.63 10.94 -7.98
#